data_AF-A0A9E3Q598-F1
#
_entry.id   AF-A0A9E3Q598-F1
#
_cell.length_a   1.000
_cell.length_b   1.000
_cell.length_c   1.000
_cell.angle_alpha   90.00
_cell.angle_beta   90.00
_cell.angle_gamma   90.00
#
_symmetry.space_group_name_H-M   'P 1'
#
loop_
_entity.id
_entity.type
_entity.pdbx_description
1 polymer ?
#
loop_
_entity_poly.entity_id
_entity_poly.type
_entity_poly.pdbx_seq_one_letter_code
_entity_poly.pdbx_strand_id
1 'polypeptide(L)'
;MIRAREMGMGPWSRRLAGLVVWVGVGLGMGPWGAFGAERLEVRDGDRVVFLGDTFFEREGVYGSIEARLTAAYPDRRVVFRNLAWAADTPMGRSRASFDWNKPGEEWLKRVREQVALVRPTVALLSYGMTAALEGGEGGVAGFLREMGLLMDTVEAVGEGRVRFVVVGPIQQAGERPDSERTRALEAVSRGLEGLAGERGAVYVDGLGLSRPLTRMPWNGYESPVVLNERGHAYVASGMVRALTGRAVTGEREEGMALLEEAIRHKNEQFFHRWRPANWTYLFGFRKHEQGRNAVEIPKFEPLVEEWDGRIATLRDVRRPDPATRSEVEAWTARARAGGEHAGRGDGGAEGFRPQGVPNFEVHPGYEVTLWAENPQLFKPIQMNWDPQGRLWVASSRIYPQIRPGQPAEDAVVVLEDTTGDGRADRSTVFAEGLVIPTGVVPDGKGGCYVGASHELLHLEDGNGDGRADRRRIVLSSFGTEDTHHNLHTLRWGYDGHLYMNQSIYTHTHIETPHGVRRLNSGGIWRFHPETWQLDVFTRGACNPWGHHWDRYGNHFFTDGAGFKGVYQAMEGATYFTYANMRREAESISPGTYPKFCGLEVLQSPMFPAEWQGQLVTCDFRAHRIVRFGLQEVGSTFRTVEMPDLLRTTDVSFRPIDVRMGPDGALYIADWSNPIIQHGEVDFRDPRRDKEHGRIWRVAATGSRRATREVDLGRLSTVELLERTLSANGWEQEQARVVLRHRNADEVLSAAESWRRGHRDPRAALEAVWLGAAFRRPSWEGMAGLAGSEDGRLRAAAARQLGR
;
A
#
# COMPACT_ATOMS: atom_id res chain seq x y z
N MET A 1 -7.95 -50.07 -35.91
CA MET A 1 -7.95 -51.50 -36.25
C MET A 1 -6.62 -52.11 -35.78
N ILE A 2 -6.68 -52.92 -34.71
CA ILE A 2 -5.78 -54.04 -34.35
C ILE A 2 -4.36 -53.75 -33.78
N ARG A 3 -4.27 -54.03 -32.46
CA ARG A 3 -3.23 -54.70 -31.61
C ARG A 3 -1.80 -54.14 -31.55
N ALA A 4 -1.25 -53.73 -30.40
CA ALA A 4 -0.98 -54.42 -29.12
C ALA A 4 0.17 -55.44 -29.15
N ARG A 5 1.24 -55.18 -28.36
CA ARG A 5 1.90 -56.19 -27.52
C ARG A 5 2.84 -55.56 -26.47
N GLU A 6 2.45 -55.74 -25.21
CA GLU A 6 3.30 -55.72 -24.03
C GLU A 6 4.06 -57.06 -23.89
N MET A 7 5.27 -57.01 -23.31
CA MET A 7 5.91 -58.01 -22.45
C MET A 7 6.96 -57.22 -21.63
N GLY A 8 7.21 -57.34 -20.32
CA GLY A 8 6.75 -58.21 -19.25
C GLY A 8 7.84 -58.23 -18.15
N MET A 9 7.48 -57.77 -16.94
CA MET A 9 7.92 -58.19 -15.58
C MET A 9 9.42 -58.31 -15.16
N GLY A 10 9.84 -57.40 -14.26
CA GLY A 10 10.39 -57.67 -12.89
C GLY A 10 11.76 -58.35 -12.68
N PRO A 11 12.20 -58.55 -11.41
CA PRO A 11 12.82 -57.56 -10.52
C PRO A 11 14.19 -58.01 -9.92
N TRP A 12 14.77 -57.18 -9.05
CA TRP A 12 15.80 -57.43 -8.00
C TRP A 12 17.20 -56.80 -8.15
N SER A 13 17.41 -55.81 -7.27
CA SER A 13 18.60 -55.48 -6.44
C SER A 13 20.02 -55.88 -6.88
N ARG A 14 20.93 -54.89 -6.81
CA ARG A 14 22.12 -54.92 -5.93
C ARG A 14 22.84 -53.57 -5.92
N ARG A 15 23.17 -53.15 -4.69
CA ARG A 15 24.11 -52.08 -4.36
C ARG A 15 25.50 -52.43 -4.91
N LEU A 16 26.21 -51.45 -5.48
CA LEU A 16 27.67 -51.44 -5.47
C LEU A 16 28.15 -49.99 -5.47
N ALA A 17 28.94 -49.68 -4.45
CA ALA A 17 29.63 -48.43 -4.24
C ALA A 17 30.63 -48.20 -5.38
N GLY A 18 30.53 -47.04 -6.03
CA GLY A 18 31.51 -46.53 -6.99
C GLY A 18 32.13 -45.26 -6.45
N LEU A 19 33.31 -45.41 -5.87
CA LEU A 19 34.23 -44.34 -5.49
C LEU A 19 34.60 -43.55 -6.77
N VAL A 20 34.06 -42.34 -6.95
CA VAL A 20 34.53 -41.42 -8.00
C VAL A 20 35.48 -40.42 -7.37
N VAL A 21 36.76 -40.70 -7.58
CA VAL A 21 37.89 -39.81 -7.36
C VAL A 21 37.69 -38.55 -8.22
N TRP A 22 37.46 -37.40 -7.58
CA TRP A 22 37.55 -36.11 -8.24
C TRP A 22 39.04 -35.79 -8.47
N VAL A 23 39.50 -36.02 -9.68
CA VAL A 23 40.76 -35.45 -10.18
C VAL A 23 40.55 -33.94 -10.34
N GLY A 24 41.31 -33.17 -9.57
CA GLY A 24 41.34 -31.72 -9.65
C GLY A 24 41.78 -31.26 -11.03
N VAL A 25 40.88 -30.54 -11.71
CA VAL A 25 41.23 -29.67 -12.83
C VAL A 25 41.03 -28.24 -12.33
N GLY A 26 42.15 -27.59 -12.04
CA GLY A 26 42.20 -26.15 -11.83
C GLY A 26 41.93 -25.43 -13.15
N LEU A 27 40.77 -24.77 -13.23
CA LEU A 27 40.41 -23.71 -14.15
C LEU A 27 39.64 -22.72 -13.27
N GLY A 28 40.17 -21.55 -12.90
CA GLY A 28 40.44 -20.46 -13.81
C GLY A 28 39.38 -19.38 -13.54
N MET A 29 39.78 -18.34 -12.80
CA MET A 29 39.08 -17.08 -12.49
C MET A 29 37.69 -16.89 -13.14
N GLY A 30 36.64 -16.89 -12.30
CA GLY A 30 35.32 -16.33 -12.67
C GLY A 30 35.40 -14.81 -12.90
N PRO A 31 34.35 -14.16 -13.44
CA PRO A 31 34.40 -12.83 -14.05
C PRO A 31 34.54 -11.66 -13.04
N TRP A 32 35.00 -11.94 -11.82
CA TRP A 32 35.26 -10.94 -10.80
C TRP A 32 36.72 -10.52 -10.92
N GLY A 33 37.02 -9.73 -11.95
CA GLY A 33 38.32 -9.08 -12.08
C GLY A 33 38.60 -8.21 -10.85
N ALA A 34 39.72 -8.49 -10.19
CA ALA A 34 40.21 -7.68 -9.09
C ALA A 34 40.65 -6.31 -9.62
N PHE A 35 39.82 -5.29 -9.42
CA PHE A 35 40.22 -3.89 -9.46
C PHE A 35 40.39 -3.39 -8.03
N GLY A 36 41.47 -2.64 -7.79
CA GLY A 36 41.87 -2.15 -6.47
C GLY A 36 40.96 -1.04 -5.93
N ALA A 37 39.74 -1.40 -5.53
CA ALA A 37 38.93 -0.54 -4.67
C ALA A 37 39.51 -0.55 -3.25
N GLU A 38 39.63 0.62 -2.62
CA GLU A 38 39.80 0.69 -1.17
C GLU A 38 38.65 -0.09 -0.52
N ARG A 39 38.99 -1.07 0.32
CA ARG A 39 37.98 -1.84 1.06
C ARG A 39 37.49 -1.02 2.25
N LEU A 40 36.21 -1.14 2.56
CA LEU A 40 35.67 -0.59 3.79
C LEU A 40 36.20 -1.41 4.97
N GLU A 41 37.07 -0.79 5.77
CA GLU A 41 37.42 -1.30 7.09
C GLU A 41 36.30 -0.94 8.08
N VAL A 42 35.54 -1.96 8.53
CA VAL A 42 34.56 -1.82 9.60
C VAL A 42 35.26 -1.95 10.95
N ARG A 43 35.07 -0.95 11.81
CA ARG A 43 35.75 -0.80 13.11
C ARG A 43 34.81 -1.10 14.27
N ASP A 44 35.37 -1.48 15.42
CA ASP A 44 34.57 -1.61 16.64
C ASP A 44 34.05 -0.23 17.06
N GLY A 45 32.77 -0.13 17.42
CA GLY A 45 32.10 1.11 17.75
C GLY A 45 31.58 1.89 16.53
N ASP A 46 31.67 1.34 15.32
CA ASP A 46 31.15 2.02 14.14
C ASP A 46 29.63 2.23 14.19
N ARG A 47 29.22 3.42 13.75
CA ARG A 47 27.82 3.80 13.58
C ARG A 47 27.57 4.02 12.11
N VAL A 48 26.83 3.10 11.52
CA VAL A 48 26.56 3.04 10.09
C VAL A 48 25.19 3.64 9.81
N VAL A 49 25.11 4.60 8.89
CA VAL A 49 23.84 5.12 8.39
C VAL A 49 23.61 4.71 6.94
N PHE A 50 22.40 4.25 6.63
CA PHE A 50 21.93 4.09 5.25
C PHE A 50 21.12 5.33 4.85
N LEU A 51 21.50 5.97 3.75
CA LEU A 51 20.79 7.10 3.13
C LEU A 51 20.59 6.81 1.66
N GLY A 52 19.37 6.99 1.16
CA GLY A 52 19.13 6.70 -0.24
C GLY A 52 17.68 6.59 -0.65
N ASP A 53 17.55 6.07 -1.87
CA ASP A 53 16.37 5.74 -2.64
C ASP A 53 15.75 4.40 -2.20
N THR A 54 14.82 3.88 -3.01
CA THR A 54 14.01 2.69 -2.67
C THR A 54 14.87 1.46 -2.35
N PHE A 55 16.08 1.32 -2.91
CA PHE A 55 16.95 0.17 -2.63
C PHE A 55 17.35 0.10 -1.14
N PHE A 56 17.70 1.24 -0.55
CA PHE A 56 17.99 1.31 0.89
C PHE A 56 16.75 1.50 1.74
N GLU A 57 15.65 2.09 1.26
CA GLU A 57 14.38 2.04 1.99
C GLU A 57 14.00 0.57 2.30
N ARG A 58 14.15 -0.32 1.32
CA ARG A 58 13.90 -1.75 1.46
C ARG A 58 14.86 -2.47 2.39
N GLU A 59 16.08 -1.97 2.60
CA GLU A 59 16.98 -2.51 3.64
C GLU A 59 16.38 -2.34 5.04
N GLY A 60 15.56 -1.30 5.27
CA GLY A 60 14.84 -1.15 6.54
C GLY A 60 13.83 -2.27 6.78
N VAL A 61 13.26 -2.82 5.72
CA VAL A 61 12.26 -3.89 5.77
C VAL A 61 12.90 -5.29 5.73
N TYR A 62 13.97 -5.48 4.96
CA TYR A 62 14.59 -6.79 4.76
C TYR A 62 15.75 -7.08 5.73
N GLY A 63 16.54 -6.06 6.10
CA GLY A 63 17.69 -6.17 7.01
C GLY A 63 18.88 -6.95 6.44
N SER A 64 18.90 -7.21 5.14
CA SER A 64 19.83 -8.15 4.52
C SER A 64 21.28 -7.66 4.48
N ILE A 65 21.51 -6.36 4.27
CA ILE A 65 22.86 -5.78 4.23
C ILE A 65 23.44 -5.71 5.65
N GLU A 66 22.66 -5.23 6.61
CA GLU A 66 23.02 -5.18 8.03
C GLU A 66 23.35 -6.56 8.58
N ALA A 67 22.52 -7.57 8.32
CA ALA A 67 22.74 -8.93 8.79
C ALA A 67 24.07 -9.49 8.27
N ARG A 68 24.36 -9.28 6.99
CA ARG A 68 25.59 -9.75 6.33
C ARG A 68 26.83 -9.00 6.81
N LEU A 69 26.76 -7.69 7.02
CA LEU A 69 27.86 -6.92 7.61
C LEU A 69 28.11 -7.36 9.06
N THR A 70 27.05 -7.56 9.84
CA THR A 70 27.12 -8.04 11.23
C THR A 70 27.77 -9.42 11.30
N ALA A 71 27.34 -10.37 10.46
CA ALA A 71 27.91 -11.72 10.40
C ALA A 71 29.35 -11.75 9.84
N ALA A 72 29.74 -10.79 9.00
CA ALA A 72 31.11 -10.69 8.48
C ALA A 72 32.13 -10.18 9.53
N TYR A 73 31.64 -9.53 10.58
CA TYR A 73 32.45 -8.95 11.66
C TYR A 73 31.91 -9.35 13.05
N PRO A 74 31.87 -10.66 13.39
CA PRO A 74 31.29 -11.15 14.63
C PRO A 74 32.12 -10.76 15.87
N ASP A 75 33.29 -10.15 15.71
CA ASP A 75 34.13 -9.62 16.78
C ASP A 75 33.89 -8.13 17.06
N ARG A 76 33.10 -7.44 16.22
CA ARG A 76 32.87 -5.98 16.29
C ARG A 76 31.47 -5.65 16.75
N ARG A 77 31.34 -4.55 17.48
CA ARG A 77 30.08 -3.90 17.83
C ARG A 77 29.86 -2.76 16.86
N VAL A 78 28.91 -2.96 15.96
CA VAL A 78 28.54 -1.99 14.93
C VAL A 78 27.05 -1.79 15.05
N VAL A 79 26.60 -0.53 15.05
CA VAL A 79 25.16 -0.22 15.06
C VAL A 79 24.77 0.39 13.73
N PHE A 80 23.57 0.05 13.27
CA PHE A 80 23.07 0.42 11.97
C PHE A 80 21.74 1.14 12.11
N ARG A 81 21.59 2.25 11.36
CA ARG A 81 20.38 3.07 11.31
C ARG A 81 20.02 3.36 9.87
N ASN A 82 18.79 3.05 9.51
CA ASN A 82 18.29 3.29 8.17
C ASN A 82 17.43 4.56 8.14
N LEU A 83 17.88 5.56 7.40
CA LEU A 83 17.19 6.83 7.19
C LEU A 83 16.79 7.01 5.72
N ALA A 84 16.91 5.98 4.87
CA ALA A 84 16.54 6.03 3.46
C ALA A 84 15.03 6.21 3.27
N TRP A 85 14.65 6.77 2.13
CA TRP A 85 13.27 7.10 1.81
C TRP A 85 13.09 6.97 0.29
N ALA A 86 12.07 6.24 -0.19
CA ALA A 86 11.87 6.07 -1.63
C ALA A 86 11.82 7.40 -2.38
N ALA A 87 12.36 7.40 -3.60
CA ALA A 87 12.41 8.57 -4.49
C ALA A 87 13.05 9.82 -3.85
N ASP A 88 13.82 9.70 -2.77
CA ASP A 88 14.53 10.85 -2.19
C ASP A 88 15.69 11.28 -3.08
N THR A 89 16.05 12.56 -2.98
CA THR A 89 17.23 13.12 -3.68
C THR A 89 18.32 13.41 -2.64
N PRO A 90 19.58 13.66 -3.06
CA PRO A 90 20.63 13.99 -2.09
C PRO A 90 20.31 15.26 -1.28
N MET A 91 19.51 16.17 -1.85
CA MET A 91 19.00 17.37 -1.18
C MET A 91 17.84 17.08 -0.21
N GLY A 92 17.31 15.87 -0.12
CA GLY A 92 16.22 15.52 0.80
C GLY A 92 14.82 15.89 0.30
N ARG A 93 14.57 15.89 -1.01
CA ARG A 93 13.28 16.30 -1.60
C ARG A 93 12.09 15.54 -1.01
N SER A 94 12.22 14.25 -0.72
CA SER A 94 11.12 13.47 -0.13
C SER A 94 10.83 13.87 1.32
N ARG A 95 11.77 14.57 1.97
CA ARG A 95 11.66 15.07 3.34
C ARG A 95 11.15 16.50 3.41
N ALA A 96 10.94 17.15 2.26
CA ALA A 96 10.49 18.53 2.20
C ALA A 96 9.11 18.70 2.88
N SER A 97 8.22 17.71 2.75
CA SER A 97 6.85 17.77 3.25
C SER A 97 6.23 19.15 2.90
N PHE A 98 5.74 19.92 3.89
CA PHE A 98 5.19 21.26 3.71
C PHE A 98 6.13 22.34 3.16
N ASP A 99 7.43 22.09 3.10
CA ASP A 99 8.43 23.02 2.57
C ASP A 99 8.80 22.72 1.11
N TRP A 100 8.01 21.92 0.39
CA TRP A 100 8.26 21.52 -1.01
C TRP A 100 8.45 22.70 -2.00
N ASN A 101 8.03 23.92 -1.62
CA ASN A 101 8.20 25.15 -2.39
C ASN A 101 9.43 25.99 -1.96
N LYS A 102 10.13 25.58 -0.91
CA LYS A 102 11.37 26.23 -0.46
C LYS A 102 12.58 25.73 -1.27
N PRO A 103 13.70 26.47 -1.27
CA PRO A 103 14.94 26.00 -1.87
C PRO A 103 15.43 24.68 -1.27
N GLY A 104 16.16 23.90 -2.06
CA GLY A 104 16.64 22.57 -1.66
C GLY A 104 17.53 22.57 -0.40
N GLU A 105 18.18 23.68 -0.09
CA GLU A 105 18.97 23.87 1.12
C GLU A 105 18.13 23.72 2.40
N GLU A 106 16.85 24.11 2.38
CA GLU A 106 15.95 23.90 3.53
C GLU A 106 15.60 22.43 3.72
N TRP A 107 15.53 21.66 2.62
CA TRP A 107 15.29 20.22 2.67
C TRP A 107 16.53 19.48 3.18
N LEU A 108 17.72 19.90 2.74
CA LEU A 108 19.00 19.34 3.17
C LEU A 108 19.24 19.56 4.68
N LYS A 109 18.75 20.65 5.26
CA LYS A 109 18.76 20.84 6.73
C LYS A 109 18.03 19.72 7.47
N ARG A 110 16.90 19.23 6.94
CA ARG A 110 16.16 18.11 7.55
C ARG A 110 16.95 16.81 7.46
N VAL A 111 17.63 16.57 6.34
CA VAL A 111 18.57 15.45 6.21
C VAL A 111 19.65 15.56 7.30
N ARG A 112 20.26 16.74 7.45
CA ARG A 112 21.28 17.00 8.47
C ARG A 112 20.78 16.71 9.89
N GLU A 113 19.59 17.18 10.24
CA GLU A 113 18.97 16.95 11.56
C GLU A 113 18.76 15.44 11.83
N GLN A 114 18.30 14.70 10.84
CA GLN A 114 18.08 13.25 10.97
C GLN A 114 19.40 12.47 11.04
N VAL A 115 20.40 12.85 10.25
CA VAL A 115 21.74 12.24 10.32
C VAL A 115 22.41 12.54 11.66
N ALA A 116 22.18 13.73 12.23
CA ALA A 116 22.67 14.10 13.55
C ALA A 116 22.08 13.23 14.69
N LEU A 117 20.93 12.58 14.50
CA LEU A 117 20.41 11.58 15.45
C LEU A 117 21.30 10.32 15.51
N VAL A 118 21.97 9.99 14.41
CA VAL A 118 22.81 8.78 14.29
C VAL A 118 24.27 9.10 14.60
N ARG A 119 24.74 10.32 14.28
CA ARG A 119 26.14 10.74 14.35
C ARG A 119 27.05 9.70 13.67
N PRO A 120 26.90 9.42 12.37
CA PRO A 120 27.58 8.28 11.75
C PRO A 120 29.10 8.41 11.77
N THR A 121 29.80 7.28 11.81
CA THR A 121 31.23 7.15 11.48
C THR A 121 31.43 6.53 10.09
N VAL A 122 30.36 5.93 9.53
CA VAL A 122 30.28 5.36 8.19
C VAL A 122 28.92 5.72 7.59
N ALA A 123 28.89 6.14 6.33
CA ALA A 123 27.66 6.44 5.60
C ALA A 123 27.60 5.70 4.27
N LEU A 124 26.54 4.92 4.07
CA LEU A 124 26.24 4.22 2.81
C LEU A 124 25.18 5.02 2.06
N LEU A 125 25.50 5.44 0.85
CA LEU A 125 24.68 6.32 0.02
C LEU A 125 24.20 5.60 -1.26
N SER A 126 22.89 5.57 -1.51
CA SER A 126 22.28 5.01 -2.74
C SER A 126 21.23 5.97 -3.28
N TYR A 127 21.55 6.83 -4.23
CA TYR A 127 20.58 7.75 -4.85
C TYR A 127 20.50 7.62 -6.37
N GLY A 128 21.27 6.68 -6.92
CA GLY A 128 21.46 6.56 -8.36
C GLY A 128 20.19 6.15 -9.10
N MET A 129 19.30 5.39 -8.45
CA MET A 129 18.08 4.91 -9.09
C MET A 129 17.09 6.06 -9.30
N THR A 130 16.81 6.84 -8.25
CA THR A 130 16.00 8.07 -8.34
C THR A 130 16.55 9.02 -9.39
N ALA A 131 17.87 9.27 -9.37
CA ALA A 131 18.52 10.17 -10.31
C ALA A 131 18.33 9.72 -11.77
N ALA A 132 18.47 8.41 -12.04
CA ALA A 132 18.26 7.85 -13.37
C ALA A 132 16.78 7.91 -13.80
N LEU A 133 15.84 7.79 -12.86
CA LEU A 133 14.40 7.84 -13.13
C LEU A 133 13.88 9.26 -13.36
N GLU A 134 14.38 10.27 -12.63
CA GLU A 134 13.92 11.67 -12.71
C GLU A 134 14.68 12.52 -13.74
N GLY A 135 15.92 12.18 -14.06
CA GLY A 135 16.76 12.96 -14.98
C GLY A 135 17.32 14.26 -14.39
N GLY A 136 16.78 14.78 -13.27
CA GLY A 136 17.32 15.87 -12.45
C GLY A 136 17.48 17.25 -13.12
N GLU A 137 17.49 18.32 -12.33
CA GLU A 137 17.91 19.64 -12.83
C GLU A 137 19.42 19.62 -13.10
N GLY A 138 19.81 19.93 -14.34
CA GLY A 138 21.22 19.88 -14.75
C GLY A 138 21.77 18.46 -14.98
N GLY A 139 20.90 17.44 -15.08
CA GLY A 139 21.29 16.09 -15.45
C GLY A 139 22.18 15.40 -14.39
N VAL A 140 22.96 14.42 -14.85
CA VAL A 140 23.93 13.68 -14.01
C VAL A 140 24.89 14.64 -13.29
N ALA A 141 25.36 15.69 -13.96
CA ALA A 141 26.28 16.66 -13.35
C ALA A 141 25.64 17.43 -12.19
N GLY A 142 24.35 17.79 -12.29
CA GLY A 142 23.59 18.39 -11.20
C GLY A 142 23.50 17.45 -10.00
N PHE A 143 23.06 16.22 -10.25
CA PHE A 143 22.97 15.17 -9.25
C PHE A 143 24.29 14.91 -8.50
N LEU A 144 25.43 14.84 -9.22
CA LEU A 144 26.73 14.60 -8.57
C LEU A 144 27.17 15.76 -7.67
N ARG A 145 26.82 17.02 -8.03
CA ARG A 145 27.07 18.16 -7.14
C ARG A 145 26.25 18.05 -5.85
N GLU A 146 24.97 17.70 -5.97
CA GLU A 146 24.09 17.50 -4.80
C GLU A 146 24.57 16.33 -3.92
N MET A 147 25.06 15.25 -4.52
CA MET A 147 25.71 14.15 -3.78
C MET A 147 26.93 14.65 -2.99
N GLY A 148 27.76 15.51 -3.58
CA GLY A 148 28.87 16.15 -2.87
C GLY A 148 28.40 16.96 -1.65
N LEU A 149 27.35 17.79 -1.82
CA LEU A 149 26.76 18.57 -0.73
C LEU A 149 26.18 17.68 0.38
N LEU A 150 25.57 16.55 0.03
CA LEU A 150 25.10 15.57 1.00
C LEU A 150 26.27 14.98 1.79
N MET A 151 27.37 14.59 1.14
CA MET A 151 28.55 14.06 1.81
C MET A 151 29.13 15.10 2.80
N ASP A 152 29.27 16.35 2.36
CA ASP A 152 29.73 17.45 3.22
C ASP A 152 28.78 17.67 4.42
N THR A 153 27.47 17.53 4.20
CA THR A 153 26.44 17.66 5.24
C THR A 153 26.51 16.52 6.27
N VAL A 154 26.71 15.29 5.81
CA VAL A 154 26.87 14.12 6.69
C VAL A 154 28.15 14.25 7.52
N GLU A 155 29.26 14.66 6.91
CA GLU A 155 30.53 14.84 7.62
C GLU A 155 30.46 15.93 8.69
N ALA A 156 29.69 16.99 8.46
CA ALA A 156 29.50 18.08 9.42
C ALA A 156 28.75 17.68 10.72
N VAL A 157 28.06 16.54 10.75
CA VAL A 157 27.34 16.04 11.94
C VAL A 157 27.71 14.61 12.33
N GLY A 158 28.61 13.99 11.57
CA GLY A 158 29.23 12.71 11.90
C GLY A 158 30.19 12.83 13.08
N GLU A 159 30.69 11.68 13.53
CA GLU A 159 31.73 11.66 14.56
C GLU A 159 33.09 11.34 13.96
N GLY A 160 34.02 12.28 14.14
CA GLY A 160 35.31 12.21 13.50
C GLY A 160 35.18 12.25 11.98
N ARG A 161 36.15 11.65 11.28
CA ARG A 161 36.13 11.55 9.83
C ARG A 161 35.17 10.45 9.39
N VAL A 162 34.12 10.83 8.67
CA VAL A 162 33.14 9.87 8.13
C VAL A 162 33.74 9.11 6.95
N ARG A 163 33.61 7.78 6.95
CA ARG A 163 33.94 6.94 5.78
C ARG A 163 32.70 6.77 4.92
N PHE A 164 32.82 7.06 3.63
CA PHE A 164 31.69 6.98 2.70
C PHE A 164 31.76 5.73 1.84
N VAL A 165 30.59 5.15 1.61
CA VAL A 165 30.34 4.14 0.59
C VAL A 165 29.27 4.70 -0.35
N VAL A 166 29.55 4.72 -1.65
CA VAL A 166 28.61 5.16 -2.68
C VAL A 166 28.20 3.94 -3.50
N VAL A 167 26.90 3.66 -3.54
CA VAL A 167 26.33 2.52 -4.27
C VAL A 167 25.70 3.02 -5.56
N GLY A 168 26.11 2.44 -6.68
CA GLY A 168 25.48 2.68 -7.99
C GLY A 168 24.03 2.18 -8.06
N PRO A 169 23.26 2.58 -9.08
CA PRO A 169 21.88 2.14 -9.23
C PRO A 169 21.75 0.62 -9.43
N ILE A 170 20.54 0.10 -9.24
CA ILE A 170 20.22 -1.32 -9.44
C ILE A 170 19.71 -1.56 -10.86
N GLN A 171 20.08 -2.69 -11.47
CA GLN A 171 19.61 -3.11 -12.77
C GLN A 171 18.09 -3.30 -12.75
N GLN A 172 17.39 -2.73 -13.71
CA GLN A 172 15.95 -2.92 -13.90
C GLN A 172 15.65 -4.24 -14.58
N ALA A 173 14.55 -4.89 -14.18
CA ALA A 173 14.07 -6.11 -14.82
C ALA A 173 13.44 -5.81 -16.18
N GLY A 174 13.70 -6.67 -17.17
CA GLY A 174 13.09 -6.57 -18.49
C GLY A 174 13.63 -5.45 -19.39
N GLU A 175 14.54 -4.60 -18.89
CA GLU A 175 15.15 -3.52 -19.68
C GLU A 175 16.14 -4.03 -20.72
N ARG A 176 16.13 -3.41 -21.91
CA ARG A 176 17.09 -3.72 -22.98
C ARG A 176 18.45 -3.06 -22.71
N PRO A 177 19.58 -3.70 -23.07
CA PRO A 177 20.92 -3.13 -22.86
C PRO A 177 21.14 -1.75 -23.49
N ASP A 178 20.44 -1.44 -24.57
CA ASP A 178 20.56 -0.21 -25.34
C ASP A 178 19.36 0.75 -25.14
N SER A 179 18.52 0.51 -24.13
CA SER A 179 17.41 1.43 -23.83
C SER A 179 17.94 2.77 -23.31
N GLU A 180 17.15 3.83 -23.48
CA GLU A 180 17.45 5.14 -22.89
C GLU A 180 17.59 5.03 -21.36
N ARG A 181 16.77 4.19 -20.74
CA ARG A 181 16.81 3.90 -19.32
C ARG A 181 18.13 3.25 -18.90
N THR A 182 18.59 2.24 -19.62
CA THR A 182 19.90 1.61 -19.35
C THR A 182 21.04 2.61 -19.50
N ARG A 183 21.03 3.45 -20.55
CA ARG A 183 22.04 4.52 -20.70
C ARG A 183 22.03 5.51 -19.54
N ALA A 184 20.85 5.90 -19.04
CA ALA A 184 20.73 6.80 -17.89
C ALA A 184 21.32 6.17 -16.62
N LEU A 185 21.00 4.90 -16.34
CA LEU A 185 21.55 4.15 -15.22
C LEU A 185 23.09 4.08 -15.28
N GLU A 186 23.64 3.72 -16.45
CA GLU A 186 25.09 3.62 -16.62
C GLU A 186 25.81 4.97 -16.51
N ALA A 187 25.20 6.05 -17.02
CA ALA A 187 25.76 7.40 -16.92
C ALA A 187 25.83 7.86 -15.45
N VAL A 188 24.76 7.62 -14.68
CA VAL A 188 24.72 7.88 -13.24
C VAL A 188 25.75 7.02 -12.50
N SER A 189 25.84 5.72 -12.84
CA SER A 189 26.79 4.78 -12.23
C SER A 189 28.24 5.25 -12.38
N ARG A 190 28.66 5.60 -13.61
CA ARG A 190 30.01 6.12 -13.88
C ARG A 190 30.28 7.45 -13.17
N GLY A 191 29.28 8.32 -13.11
CA GLY A 191 29.37 9.58 -12.38
C GLY A 191 29.63 9.38 -10.89
N LEU A 192 28.90 8.45 -10.27
CA LEU A 192 29.06 8.10 -8.85
C LEU A 192 30.41 7.45 -8.56
N GLU A 193 30.92 6.61 -9.46
CA GLU A 193 32.26 6.04 -9.36
C GLU A 193 33.33 7.13 -9.36
N GLY A 194 33.22 8.10 -10.29
CA GLY A 194 34.13 9.26 -10.35
C GLY A 194 34.09 10.10 -9.07
N LEU A 195 32.89 10.47 -8.60
CA LEU A 195 32.71 11.22 -7.36
C LEU A 195 33.28 10.48 -6.14
N ALA A 196 33.08 9.16 -6.08
CA ALA A 196 33.63 8.35 -5.00
C ALA A 196 35.16 8.40 -4.99
N GLY A 197 35.80 8.27 -6.17
CA GLY A 197 37.25 8.42 -6.31
C GLY A 197 37.75 9.81 -5.88
N GLU A 198 37.06 10.88 -6.29
CA GLU A 198 37.39 12.26 -5.91
C GLU A 198 37.29 12.50 -4.39
N ARG A 199 36.34 11.85 -3.73
CA ARG A 199 36.07 12.01 -2.29
C ARG A 199 36.79 10.97 -1.42
N GLY A 200 37.59 10.07 -2.00
CA GLY A 200 38.20 8.95 -1.26
C GLY A 200 37.17 8.04 -0.59
N ALA A 201 36.03 7.85 -1.26
CA ALA A 201 34.95 6.98 -0.82
C ALA A 201 35.03 5.62 -1.54
N VAL A 202 34.47 4.58 -0.92
CA VAL A 202 34.37 3.27 -1.54
C VAL A 202 33.19 3.26 -2.52
N TYR A 203 33.43 2.88 -3.76
CA TYR A 203 32.36 2.69 -4.75
C TYR A 203 31.93 1.22 -4.83
N VAL A 204 30.61 0.97 -4.90
CA VAL A 204 30.03 -0.34 -5.17
C VAL A 204 29.20 -0.28 -6.45
N ASP A 205 29.57 -1.12 -7.43
CA ASP A 205 28.85 -1.27 -8.70
C ASP A 205 27.53 -2.04 -8.50
N GLY A 206 26.48 -1.33 -8.10
CA GLY A 206 25.13 -1.87 -7.94
C GLY A 206 24.57 -2.49 -9.23
N LEU A 207 24.91 -1.94 -10.40
CA LEU A 207 24.45 -2.46 -11.69
C LEU A 207 25.10 -3.81 -11.97
N GLY A 208 26.42 -3.91 -11.86
CA GLY A 208 27.16 -5.15 -12.05
C GLY A 208 26.70 -6.24 -11.09
N LEU A 209 26.46 -5.91 -9.82
CA LEU A 209 25.98 -6.86 -8.81
C LEU A 209 24.58 -7.39 -9.10
N SER A 210 23.67 -6.55 -9.57
CA SER A 210 22.26 -6.91 -9.79
C SER A 210 21.98 -7.45 -11.19
N ARG A 211 22.80 -7.14 -12.19
CA ARG A 211 22.63 -7.59 -13.59
C ARG A 211 22.41 -9.10 -13.75
N PRO A 212 23.10 -10.00 -13.01
CA PRO A 212 22.83 -11.43 -13.09
C PRO A 212 21.38 -11.83 -12.76
N LEU A 213 20.68 -11.08 -11.90
CA LEU A 213 19.29 -11.37 -11.50
C LEU A 213 18.34 -11.43 -12.69
N THR A 214 18.58 -10.61 -13.71
CA THR A 214 17.78 -10.58 -14.96
C THR A 214 17.79 -11.87 -15.76
N ARG A 215 18.75 -12.76 -15.48
CA ARG A 215 18.93 -14.05 -16.18
C ARG A 215 18.71 -15.26 -15.27
N MET A 216 18.37 -15.02 -14.00
CA MET A 216 18.17 -16.12 -13.06
C MET A 216 16.84 -16.83 -13.31
N PRO A 217 16.75 -18.14 -13.02
CA PRO A 217 15.52 -18.90 -13.21
C PRO A 217 14.43 -18.54 -12.18
N TRP A 218 14.76 -17.77 -11.15
CA TRP A 218 13.85 -17.28 -10.13
C TRP A 218 13.73 -15.76 -10.23
N ASN A 219 12.54 -15.24 -9.88
CA ASN A 219 12.28 -13.80 -9.90
C ASN A 219 12.93 -13.11 -8.68
N GLY A 220 13.87 -12.20 -8.93
CA GLY A 220 14.50 -11.35 -7.89
C GLY A 220 13.88 -9.97 -7.73
N TYR A 221 12.78 -9.71 -8.44
CA TYR A 221 12.15 -8.40 -8.51
C TYR A 221 10.74 -8.43 -7.94
N GLU A 222 10.43 -7.39 -7.21
CA GLU A 222 9.09 -7.09 -6.70
C GLU A 222 8.30 -6.33 -7.77
N SER A 223 8.95 -5.29 -8.32
CA SER A 223 8.54 -4.55 -9.50
C SER A 223 9.74 -4.45 -10.46
N PRO A 224 9.57 -4.01 -11.71
CA PRO A 224 10.70 -3.86 -12.63
C PRO A 224 11.84 -2.96 -12.11
N VAL A 225 11.57 -2.11 -11.12
CA VAL A 225 12.55 -1.17 -10.52
C VAL A 225 12.90 -1.47 -9.07
N VAL A 226 12.22 -2.42 -8.41
CA VAL A 226 12.43 -2.75 -6.99
C VAL A 226 12.75 -4.23 -6.83
N LEU A 227 13.80 -4.56 -6.08
CA LEU A 227 14.13 -5.94 -5.73
C LEU A 227 13.15 -6.48 -4.68
N ASN A 228 12.76 -7.75 -4.83
CA ASN A 228 12.12 -8.47 -3.73
C ASN A 228 13.18 -8.87 -2.68
N GLU A 229 12.74 -9.38 -1.54
CA GLU A 229 13.63 -9.78 -0.42
C GLU A 229 14.78 -10.71 -0.88
N ARG A 230 14.47 -11.70 -1.72
CA ARG A 230 15.47 -12.65 -2.23
C ARG A 230 16.49 -11.98 -3.17
N GLY A 231 16.04 -11.10 -4.07
CA GLY A 231 16.91 -10.34 -4.95
C GLY A 231 17.77 -9.34 -4.18
N HIS A 232 17.20 -8.69 -3.16
CA HIS A 232 17.90 -7.78 -2.27
C HIS A 232 18.99 -8.51 -1.49
N ALA A 233 18.67 -9.65 -0.87
CA ALA A 233 19.62 -10.53 -0.20
C ALA A 233 20.78 -10.98 -1.12
N TYR A 234 20.50 -11.29 -2.39
CA TYR A 234 21.53 -11.62 -3.37
C TYR A 234 22.48 -10.45 -3.65
N VAL A 235 21.94 -9.24 -3.88
CA VAL A 235 22.74 -8.04 -4.08
C VAL A 235 23.52 -7.68 -2.83
N ALA A 236 22.91 -7.82 -1.65
CA ALA A 236 23.53 -7.59 -0.34
C ALA A 236 24.76 -8.50 -0.14
N SER A 237 24.68 -9.80 -0.46
CA SER A 237 25.84 -10.71 -0.40
C SER A 237 26.99 -10.25 -1.31
N GLY A 238 26.66 -9.86 -2.55
CA GLY A 238 27.65 -9.33 -3.49
C GLY A 238 28.28 -8.02 -3.01
N MET A 239 27.47 -7.11 -2.49
CA MET A 239 27.88 -5.82 -1.95
C MET A 239 28.79 -5.98 -0.73
N VAL A 240 28.42 -6.78 0.26
CA VAL A 240 29.25 -7.01 1.46
C VAL A 240 30.58 -7.64 1.08
N ARG A 241 30.60 -8.58 0.13
CA ARG A 241 31.84 -9.16 -0.38
C ARG A 241 32.70 -8.11 -1.10
N ALA A 242 32.11 -7.22 -1.90
CA ALA A 242 32.84 -6.14 -2.56
C ALA A 242 33.44 -5.15 -1.55
N LEU A 243 32.66 -4.77 -0.55
CA LEU A 243 33.05 -3.81 0.50
C LEU A 243 34.18 -4.32 1.39
N THR A 244 34.06 -5.57 1.84
CA THR A 244 34.90 -6.11 2.92
C THR A 244 35.96 -7.09 2.40
N GLY A 245 35.74 -7.64 1.21
CA GLY A 245 36.45 -8.80 0.69
C GLY A 245 36.26 -10.09 1.50
N ARG A 246 35.35 -10.09 2.47
CA ARG A 246 34.97 -11.27 3.25
C ARG A 246 33.76 -11.93 2.58
N ALA A 247 33.80 -13.25 2.44
CA ALA A 247 32.59 -14.01 2.20
C ALA A 247 31.86 -14.16 3.54
N VAL A 248 30.54 -13.92 3.55
CA VAL A 248 29.74 -14.14 4.74
C VAL A 248 29.63 -15.65 4.96
N THR A 249 30.25 -16.15 6.03
CA THR A 249 30.20 -17.57 6.37
C THR A 249 28.86 -17.87 7.03
N GLY A 250 28.11 -18.84 6.50
CA GLY A 250 26.84 -19.28 7.11
C GLY A 250 25.59 -18.58 6.58
N GLU A 251 25.63 -17.97 5.39
CA GLU A 251 24.43 -17.39 4.74
C GLU A 251 23.27 -18.38 4.54
N ARG A 252 23.55 -19.68 4.55
CA ARG A 252 22.55 -20.74 4.41
C ARG A 252 22.12 -21.36 5.75
N GLU A 253 22.67 -20.88 6.85
CA GLU A 253 22.34 -21.36 8.20
C GLU A 253 21.06 -20.69 8.68
N GLU A 254 20.27 -21.41 9.47
CA GLU A 254 19.06 -20.85 10.12
C GLU A 254 19.37 -19.60 10.96
N GLY A 255 20.59 -19.51 11.52
CA GLY A 255 21.02 -18.34 12.28
C GLY A 255 21.06 -17.04 11.47
N MET A 256 21.22 -17.10 10.14
CA MET A 256 21.14 -15.89 9.30
C MET A 256 19.70 -15.36 9.24
N ALA A 257 18.71 -16.24 9.06
CA ALA A 257 17.30 -15.85 9.05
C ALA A 257 16.86 -15.30 10.42
N LEU A 258 17.35 -15.91 11.50
CA LEU A 258 17.13 -15.45 12.87
C LEU A 258 17.71 -14.04 13.10
N LEU A 259 18.92 -13.79 12.61
CA LEU A 259 19.59 -12.49 12.68
C LEU A 259 18.83 -11.43 11.88
N GLU A 260 18.43 -11.73 10.64
CA GLU A 260 17.63 -10.84 9.80
C GLU A 260 16.30 -10.46 10.49
N GLU A 261 15.62 -11.40 11.13
CA GLU A 261 14.36 -11.16 11.84
C GLU A 261 14.53 -10.22 13.05
N ALA A 262 15.57 -10.43 13.86
CA ALA A 262 15.88 -9.52 14.97
C ALA A 262 16.20 -8.10 14.48
N ILE A 263 16.90 -7.99 13.34
CA ILE A 263 17.19 -6.71 12.68
C ILE A 263 15.92 -6.03 12.18
N ARG A 264 14.98 -6.77 11.58
CA ARG A 264 13.70 -6.22 11.12
C ARG A 264 12.90 -5.63 12.28
N HIS A 265 12.82 -6.36 13.39
CA HIS A 265 12.14 -5.85 14.57
C HIS A 265 12.79 -4.56 15.10
N LYS A 266 14.13 -4.53 15.18
CA LYS A 266 14.88 -3.32 15.54
C LYS A 266 14.62 -2.16 14.56
N ASN A 267 14.60 -2.45 13.26
CA ASN A 267 14.34 -1.44 12.22
C ASN A 267 12.93 -0.86 12.32
N GLU A 268 11.92 -1.67 12.64
CA GLU A 268 10.55 -1.22 12.88
C GLU A 268 10.49 -0.21 14.05
N GLN A 269 11.14 -0.54 15.18
CA GLN A 269 11.22 0.38 16.33
C GLN A 269 11.93 1.69 15.94
N PHE A 270 13.03 1.60 15.18
CA PHE A 270 13.75 2.78 14.72
C PHE A 270 12.93 3.61 13.73
N PHE A 271 12.14 2.98 12.85
CA PHE A 271 11.24 3.69 11.94
C PHE A 271 10.26 4.60 12.70
N HIS A 272 9.63 4.08 13.75
CA HIS A 272 8.76 4.88 14.62
C HIS A 272 9.50 6.01 15.34
N ARG A 273 10.81 5.85 15.59
CA ARG A 273 11.66 6.89 16.18
C ARG A 273 11.97 8.04 15.23
N TRP A 274 12.35 7.75 13.98
CA TRP A 274 12.86 8.78 13.05
C TRP A 274 11.79 9.33 12.10
N ARG A 275 10.78 8.51 11.75
CA ARG A 275 9.65 8.87 10.88
C ARG A 275 8.31 8.48 11.54
N PRO A 276 7.95 9.08 12.69
CA PRO A 276 6.73 8.74 13.40
C PRO A 276 5.47 9.09 12.59
N ALA A 277 4.41 8.34 12.86
CA ALA A 277 3.05 8.73 12.49
C ALA A 277 2.66 10.05 13.18
N ASN A 278 1.77 10.83 12.55
CA ASN A 278 1.28 12.11 13.05
C ASN A 278 2.38 13.16 13.28
N TRP A 279 3.41 13.19 12.44
CA TRP A 279 4.51 14.14 12.58
C TRP A 279 4.04 15.60 12.70
N THR A 280 2.96 15.98 11.99
CA THR A 280 2.38 17.34 12.08
C THR A 280 1.89 17.73 13.47
N TYR A 281 1.38 16.75 14.22
CA TYR A 281 0.88 16.87 15.58
C TYR A 281 1.96 16.74 16.64
N LEU A 282 3.02 15.99 16.36
CA LEU A 282 4.12 15.80 17.30
C LEU A 282 5.11 16.97 17.23
N PHE A 283 5.47 17.39 16.02
CA PHE A 283 6.56 18.36 15.78
C PHE A 283 6.17 19.52 14.87
N GLY A 284 5.18 19.33 14.00
CA GLY A 284 4.77 20.33 13.01
C GLY A 284 3.88 21.45 13.54
N PHE A 285 3.17 22.10 12.62
CA PHE A 285 2.33 23.29 12.91
C PHE A 285 1.11 22.97 13.81
N ARG A 286 0.75 21.69 13.98
CA ARG A 286 -0.34 21.22 14.85
C ARG A 286 0.13 20.75 16.22
N LYS A 287 1.41 20.98 16.56
CA LYS A 287 1.97 20.59 17.87
C LYS A 287 1.26 21.19 19.09
N HIS A 288 0.51 22.27 18.91
CA HIS A 288 -0.29 22.85 19.99
C HIS A 288 -1.47 21.94 20.39
N GLU A 289 -1.92 21.04 19.50
CA GLU A 289 -3.01 20.09 19.76
C GLU A 289 -2.50 18.86 20.52
N GLN A 290 -1.35 18.30 20.13
CA GLN A 290 -0.89 16.98 20.61
C GLN A 290 0.61 16.87 20.87
N GLY A 291 1.36 17.99 20.82
CA GLY A 291 2.82 18.00 20.89
C GLY A 291 3.39 17.47 22.21
N ARG A 292 2.58 17.40 23.28
CA ARG A 292 2.98 16.72 24.53
C ARG A 292 3.28 15.23 24.32
N ASN A 293 2.69 14.60 23.31
CA ASN A 293 2.93 13.19 22.98
C ASN A 293 4.29 12.97 22.30
N ALA A 294 4.98 14.04 21.85
CA ALA A 294 6.33 13.93 21.31
C ALA A 294 7.34 13.35 22.31
N VAL A 295 7.05 13.41 23.62
CA VAL A 295 7.86 12.78 24.68
C VAL A 295 7.93 11.26 24.56
N GLU A 296 7.02 10.63 23.80
CA GLU A 296 7.07 9.19 23.53
C GLU A 296 8.06 8.83 22.44
N ILE A 297 8.40 9.75 21.53
CA ILE A 297 9.27 9.44 20.39
C ILE A 297 10.68 9.02 20.82
N PRO A 298 11.36 9.70 21.76
CA PRO A 298 12.63 9.21 22.28
C PRO A 298 12.55 7.86 23.02
N LYS A 299 11.37 7.43 23.49
CA LYS A 299 11.22 6.15 24.21
C LYS A 299 11.37 4.92 23.32
N PHE A 300 11.43 5.09 22.00
CA PHE A 300 11.82 4.03 21.08
C PHE A 300 13.35 3.78 21.10
N GLU A 301 14.17 4.74 21.53
CA GLU A 301 15.64 4.58 21.53
C GLU A 301 16.11 3.44 22.44
N PRO A 302 15.65 3.32 23.71
CA PRO A 302 16.05 2.18 24.54
C PRO A 302 15.64 0.83 23.95
N LEU A 303 14.49 0.75 23.27
CA LEU A 303 14.04 -0.48 22.60
C LEU A 303 14.99 -0.86 21.46
N VAL A 304 15.38 0.12 20.65
CA VAL A 304 16.36 -0.08 19.57
C VAL A 304 17.70 -0.55 20.15
N GLU A 305 18.19 0.06 21.23
CA GLU A 305 19.43 -0.33 21.90
C GLU A 305 19.35 -1.74 22.50
N GLU A 306 18.21 -2.10 23.08
CA GLU A 306 17.95 -3.45 23.61
C GLU A 306 18.05 -4.51 22.51
N TRP A 307 17.50 -4.22 21.34
CA TRP A 307 17.59 -5.09 20.17
C TRP A 307 18.97 -5.11 19.52
N ASP A 308 19.70 -4.00 19.49
CA ASP A 308 21.12 -4.00 19.10
C ASP A 308 21.93 -4.95 20.01
N GLY A 309 21.61 -4.98 21.32
CA GLY A 309 22.19 -5.92 22.28
C GLY A 309 21.89 -7.39 21.94
N ARG A 310 20.65 -7.71 21.54
CA ARG A 310 20.25 -9.06 21.07
C ARG A 310 20.94 -9.43 19.76
N ILE A 311 20.99 -8.52 18.80
CA ILE A 311 21.66 -8.73 17.51
C ILE A 311 23.14 -9.07 17.73
N ALA A 312 23.79 -8.43 18.71
CA ALA A 312 25.18 -8.72 19.06
C ALA A 312 25.42 -10.17 19.58
N THR A 313 24.41 -10.83 20.16
CA THR A 313 24.51 -12.25 20.58
C THR A 313 24.21 -13.23 19.44
N LEU A 314 23.64 -12.74 18.33
CA LEU A 314 23.27 -13.54 17.15
C LEU A 314 24.30 -13.44 15.99
N ARG A 315 25.30 -12.57 16.09
CA ARG A 315 26.28 -12.30 15.01
C ARG A 315 27.11 -13.51 14.57
N ASP A 316 27.34 -14.51 15.43
CA ASP A 316 27.84 -15.83 15.00
C ASP A 316 26.66 -16.70 14.56
N VAL A 317 26.29 -16.57 13.29
CA VAL A 317 25.12 -17.26 12.70
C VAL A 317 25.21 -18.80 12.74
N ARG A 318 26.41 -19.36 12.98
CA ARG A 318 26.59 -20.82 13.14
C ARG A 318 26.33 -21.29 14.58
N ARG A 319 26.47 -20.38 15.55
CA ARG A 319 26.32 -20.64 16.98
C ARG A 319 25.61 -19.47 17.64
N PRO A 320 24.35 -19.17 17.25
CA PRO A 320 23.59 -18.10 17.88
C PRO A 320 23.36 -18.42 19.36
N ASP A 321 23.29 -17.38 20.19
CA ASP A 321 22.94 -17.55 21.60
C ASP A 321 21.58 -18.25 21.76
N PRO A 322 21.49 -19.35 22.54
CA PRO A 322 20.25 -20.10 22.67
C PRO A 322 19.09 -19.32 23.28
N ALA A 323 19.35 -18.40 24.23
CA ALA A 323 18.29 -17.65 24.89
C ALA A 323 17.69 -16.61 23.95
N THR A 324 18.54 -15.84 23.26
CA THR A 324 18.09 -14.87 22.26
C THR A 324 17.41 -15.58 21.08
N ARG A 325 17.90 -16.74 20.65
CA ARG A 325 17.22 -17.56 19.63
C ARG A 325 15.77 -17.86 20.02
N SER A 326 15.56 -18.43 21.20
CA SER A 326 14.22 -18.79 21.66
C SER A 326 13.30 -17.57 21.79
N GLU A 327 13.84 -16.41 22.20
CA GLU A 327 13.08 -15.17 22.27
C GLU A 327 12.61 -14.69 20.89
N VAL A 328 13.51 -14.65 19.90
CA VAL A 328 13.17 -14.22 18.53
C VAL A 328 12.20 -15.21 17.89
N GLU A 329 12.42 -16.52 18.03
CA GLU A 329 11.51 -17.54 17.50
C GLU A 329 10.10 -17.42 18.11
N ALA A 330 10.00 -17.20 19.43
CA ALA A 330 8.72 -16.98 20.10
C ALA A 330 8.02 -15.70 19.62
N TRP A 331 8.79 -14.63 19.41
CA TRP A 331 8.26 -13.38 18.87
C TRP A 331 7.75 -13.55 17.44
N THR A 332 8.52 -14.17 16.54
CA THR A 332 8.12 -14.43 15.16
C THR A 332 6.91 -15.35 15.08
N ALA A 333 6.86 -16.39 15.93
CA ALA A 333 5.69 -17.25 16.03
C ALA A 333 4.45 -16.43 16.45
N ARG A 334 4.59 -15.52 17.42
CA ARG A 334 3.50 -14.62 17.84
C ARG A 334 3.13 -13.58 16.79
N ALA A 335 4.06 -13.11 15.96
CA ALA A 335 3.77 -12.20 14.86
C ALA A 335 3.08 -12.91 13.69
N ARG A 336 3.35 -14.21 13.49
CA ARG A 336 2.73 -15.05 12.44
C ARG A 336 1.39 -15.66 12.83
N ALA A 337 1.17 -15.93 14.12
CA ALA A 337 -0.05 -16.59 14.62
C ALA A 337 -1.37 -15.75 14.49
N GLY A 338 -1.36 -14.43 14.42
CA GLY A 338 -0.52 -13.61 15.24
C GLY A 338 -1.27 -13.13 16.48
N GLY A 339 -1.44 -11.81 16.67
CA GLY A 339 -2.02 -11.23 17.88
C GLY A 339 -3.41 -11.78 18.25
N GLU A 340 -3.91 -11.44 19.43
CA GLU A 340 -5.25 -11.80 19.95
C GLU A 340 -6.44 -11.28 19.09
N HIS A 341 -6.25 -11.02 17.79
CA HIS A 341 -7.32 -11.15 16.80
C HIS A 341 -7.68 -12.62 16.58
N ALA A 342 -6.71 -13.53 16.75
CA ALA A 342 -6.91 -14.96 16.67
C ALA A 342 -7.70 -15.49 17.87
N GLY A 343 -8.98 -15.76 17.63
CA GLY A 343 -9.68 -16.83 18.34
C GLY A 343 -10.65 -16.37 19.41
N ARG A 344 -11.81 -15.89 18.96
CA ARG A 344 -13.09 -16.44 19.44
C ARG A 344 -14.05 -16.57 18.26
N GLY A 345 -13.94 -17.71 17.58
CA GLY A 345 -15.01 -18.19 16.72
C GLY A 345 -16.27 -18.35 17.55
N ASP A 346 -17.39 -17.89 17.01
CA ASP A 346 -18.78 -18.34 17.19
C ASP A 346 -19.35 -18.36 18.63
N GLY A 347 -18.54 -18.04 19.63
CA GLY A 347 -18.86 -18.00 21.06
C GLY A 347 -18.25 -16.75 21.69
N GLY A 348 -19.11 -15.88 22.21
CA GLY A 348 -18.77 -14.54 22.67
C GLY A 348 -17.48 -14.45 23.49
N ALA A 349 -16.77 -13.34 23.31
CA ALA A 349 -15.64 -13.05 24.17
C ALA A 349 -16.06 -12.93 25.62
N GLU A 350 -15.67 -13.91 26.45
CA GLU A 350 -15.67 -13.79 27.90
C GLU A 350 -15.03 -12.43 28.23
N GLY A 351 -15.82 -11.57 28.87
CA GLY A 351 -15.41 -10.22 29.25
C GLY A 351 -15.80 -9.11 28.27
N PHE A 352 -16.21 -9.40 27.03
CA PHE A 352 -16.73 -8.38 26.12
C PHE A 352 -18.09 -7.88 26.59
N ARG A 353 -18.26 -6.55 26.60
CA ARG A 353 -19.51 -5.89 26.95
C ARG A 353 -20.01 -5.14 25.72
N PRO A 354 -21.07 -5.61 25.04
CA PRO A 354 -21.66 -4.87 23.95
C PRO A 354 -21.99 -3.43 24.35
N GLN A 355 -21.74 -2.48 23.45
CA GLN A 355 -22.31 -1.15 23.57
C GLN A 355 -23.84 -1.21 23.43
N GLY A 356 -24.56 -0.25 24.00
CA GLY A 356 -26.01 -0.12 23.77
C GLY A 356 -26.32 0.10 22.29
N VAL A 357 -27.36 -0.56 21.77
CA VAL A 357 -27.83 -0.37 20.40
C VAL A 357 -28.50 1.01 20.31
N PRO A 358 -28.04 1.92 19.42
CA PRO A 358 -28.66 3.23 19.26
C PRO A 358 -30.11 3.13 18.83
N ASN A 359 -30.95 4.06 19.28
CA ASN A 359 -32.27 4.26 18.71
C ASN A 359 -32.16 5.12 17.45
N PHE A 360 -32.70 4.63 16.34
CA PHE A 360 -32.57 5.29 15.05
C PHE A 360 -33.91 5.83 14.56
N GLU A 361 -33.87 7.05 14.02
CA GLU A 361 -34.91 7.58 13.15
C GLU A 361 -34.54 7.19 11.72
N VAL A 362 -35.36 6.30 11.13
CA VAL A 362 -35.14 5.77 9.79
C VAL A 362 -36.18 6.34 8.82
N HIS A 363 -35.79 6.58 7.57
CA HIS A 363 -36.73 6.96 6.53
C HIS A 363 -37.89 5.93 6.43
N PRO A 364 -39.15 6.37 6.30
CA PRO A 364 -40.29 5.45 6.16
C PRO A 364 -40.09 4.39 5.07
N GLY A 365 -40.47 3.16 5.37
CA GLY A 365 -40.33 2.00 4.48
C GLY A 365 -38.99 1.28 4.58
N TYR A 366 -38.09 1.73 5.45
CA TYR A 366 -36.79 1.11 5.71
C TYR A 366 -36.62 0.74 7.17
N GLU A 367 -35.74 -0.22 7.42
CA GLU A 367 -35.27 -0.61 8.74
C GLU A 367 -33.75 -0.65 8.78
N VAL A 368 -33.19 -0.37 9.96
CA VAL A 368 -31.77 -0.53 10.25
C VAL A 368 -31.60 -1.70 11.21
N THR A 369 -30.68 -2.59 10.91
CA THR A 369 -30.39 -3.78 11.72
C THR A 369 -28.89 -3.87 11.96
N LEU A 370 -28.51 -4.33 13.15
CA LEU A 370 -27.12 -4.63 13.44
C LEU A 370 -26.72 -5.90 12.66
N TRP A 371 -25.74 -5.76 11.76
CA TRP A 371 -25.29 -6.86 10.91
C TRP A 371 -24.07 -7.58 11.50
N ALA A 372 -23.09 -6.82 12.01
CA ALA A 372 -21.92 -7.36 12.69
C ALA A 372 -21.47 -6.42 13.80
N GLU A 373 -20.96 -6.98 14.89
CA GLU A 373 -20.26 -6.25 15.94
C GLU A 373 -19.17 -7.14 16.56
N ASN A 374 -18.42 -6.60 17.51
CA ASN A 374 -17.47 -7.38 18.29
C ASN A 374 -18.06 -8.69 18.86
N PRO A 375 -17.26 -9.76 18.97
CA PRO A 375 -15.84 -9.83 18.67
C PRO A 375 -15.52 -10.05 17.18
N GLN A 376 -16.51 -9.97 16.27
CA GLN A 376 -16.30 -10.27 14.85
C GLN A 376 -15.38 -9.25 14.16
N LEU A 377 -15.41 -7.99 14.60
CA LEU A 377 -14.56 -6.92 14.09
C LEU A 377 -14.32 -5.89 15.19
N PHE A 378 -13.31 -5.05 14.99
CA PHE A 378 -13.00 -3.90 15.84
C PHE A 378 -12.88 -2.68 14.92
N LYS A 379 -13.28 -1.49 15.39
CA LYS A 379 -12.98 -0.17 14.77
C LYS A 379 -12.80 -0.20 13.23
N PRO A 380 -13.89 -0.37 12.46
CA PRO A 380 -13.82 -0.52 11.00
C PRO A 380 -13.50 0.81 10.33
N ILE A 381 -12.39 0.94 9.58
CA ILE A 381 -12.00 2.17 8.86
C ILE A 381 -12.61 2.25 7.47
N GLN A 382 -12.42 1.20 6.65
CA GLN A 382 -12.99 1.08 5.30
C GLN A 382 -13.50 -0.34 5.10
N MET A 383 -14.56 -0.50 4.29
CA MET A 383 -15.05 -1.80 3.86
C MET A 383 -15.28 -1.90 2.35
N ASN A 384 -15.15 -3.11 1.81
CA ASN A 384 -15.48 -3.45 0.42
C ASN A 384 -15.94 -4.91 0.32
N TRP A 385 -16.88 -5.19 -0.57
CA TRP A 385 -17.33 -6.56 -0.86
C TRP A 385 -16.45 -7.22 -1.90
N ASP A 386 -16.32 -8.54 -1.82
CA ASP A 386 -15.72 -9.35 -2.88
C ASP A 386 -16.78 -10.01 -3.80
N PRO A 387 -16.36 -10.69 -4.89
CA PRO A 387 -17.29 -11.37 -5.79
C PRO A 387 -18.03 -12.58 -5.21
N GLN A 388 -17.62 -13.07 -4.03
CA GLN A 388 -18.29 -14.15 -3.29
C GLN A 388 -19.37 -13.61 -2.33
N GLY A 389 -19.51 -12.29 -2.22
CA GLY A 389 -20.46 -11.65 -1.31
C GLY A 389 -19.96 -11.61 0.14
N ARG A 390 -18.64 -11.63 0.36
CA ARG A 390 -18.02 -11.48 1.68
C ARG A 390 -17.57 -10.04 1.90
N LEU A 391 -17.74 -9.51 3.11
CA LEU A 391 -17.37 -8.13 3.45
C LEU A 391 -15.96 -8.07 4.03
N TRP A 392 -15.05 -7.39 3.35
CA TRP A 392 -13.68 -7.16 3.80
C TRP A 392 -13.58 -5.82 4.50
N VAL A 393 -12.98 -5.82 5.70
CA VAL A 393 -12.94 -4.64 6.58
C VAL A 393 -11.51 -4.40 7.08
N ALA A 394 -11.02 -3.18 6.89
CA ALA A 394 -9.81 -2.70 7.55
C ALA A 394 -10.15 -2.30 8.99
N SER A 395 -9.52 -2.95 9.97
CA SER A 395 -9.82 -2.84 11.41
C SER A 395 -8.62 -2.24 12.14
N SER A 396 -8.83 -1.22 12.98
CA SER A 396 -7.72 -0.58 13.73
C SER A 396 -8.00 -0.31 15.22
N ARG A 397 -7.22 -0.96 16.07
CA ARG A 397 -7.17 -0.73 17.53
C ARG A 397 -6.00 0.19 17.92
N ILE A 398 -4.99 0.30 17.05
CA ILE A 398 -3.82 1.17 17.27
C ILE A 398 -4.18 2.64 17.08
N TYR A 399 -5.01 2.99 16.09
CA TYR A 399 -5.34 4.38 15.74
C TYR A 399 -5.67 5.25 16.98
N PRO A 400 -5.07 6.44 17.17
CA PRO A 400 -4.33 7.21 16.16
C PRO A 400 -2.82 7.05 16.20
N GLN A 401 -2.23 6.41 17.21
CA GLN A 401 -0.78 6.40 17.43
C GLN A 401 -0.33 5.10 18.12
N ILE A 402 0.69 4.45 17.54
CA ILE A 402 1.35 3.29 18.14
C ILE A 402 2.16 3.68 19.38
N ARG A 403 2.09 2.88 20.45
CA ARG A 403 2.92 3.11 21.65
C ARG A 403 4.33 2.54 21.44
N PRO A 404 5.36 3.12 22.09
CA PRO A 404 6.66 2.47 22.21
C PRO A 404 6.52 1.04 22.73
N GLY A 405 7.02 0.07 21.97
CA GLY A 405 6.97 -1.36 22.30
C GLY A 405 5.61 -2.05 22.11
N GLN A 406 4.58 -1.34 21.66
CA GLN A 406 3.31 -1.98 21.28
C GLN A 406 3.50 -2.75 19.97
N PRO A 407 3.04 -4.02 19.87
CA PRO A 407 3.07 -4.75 18.62
C PRO A 407 2.08 -4.17 17.61
N ALA A 408 2.39 -4.33 16.32
CA ALA A 408 1.40 -4.15 15.26
C ALA A 408 0.30 -5.22 15.42
N GLU A 409 -0.94 -4.80 15.66
CA GLU A 409 -2.07 -5.67 15.99
C GLU A 409 -3.33 -5.33 15.18
N ASP A 410 -3.27 -4.37 14.27
CA ASP A 410 -4.37 -4.06 13.38
C ASP A 410 -4.48 -5.14 12.28
N ALA A 411 -5.67 -5.24 11.68
CA ALA A 411 -6.02 -6.40 10.86
C ALA A 411 -6.92 -6.05 9.66
N VAL A 412 -6.98 -7.00 8.72
CA VAL A 412 -8.07 -7.13 7.75
C VAL A 412 -8.92 -8.32 8.16
N VAL A 413 -10.21 -8.08 8.36
CA VAL A 413 -11.19 -9.12 8.70
C VAL A 413 -12.20 -9.31 7.57
N VAL A 414 -12.65 -10.55 7.38
CA VAL A 414 -13.62 -10.95 6.38
C VAL A 414 -14.86 -11.48 7.09
N LEU A 415 -16.00 -10.85 6.83
CA LEU A 415 -17.29 -11.13 7.47
C LEU A 415 -18.26 -11.75 6.49
N GLU A 416 -19.02 -12.75 6.96
CA GLU A 416 -19.95 -13.50 6.13
C GLU A 416 -21.26 -13.77 6.88
N ASP A 417 -22.37 -13.65 6.16
CA ASP A 417 -23.68 -14.20 6.54
C ASP A 417 -23.82 -15.55 5.81
N THR A 418 -23.40 -16.62 6.48
CA THR A 418 -23.41 -17.98 5.92
C THR A 418 -24.78 -18.64 6.00
N THR A 419 -25.66 -18.15 6.89
CA THR A 419 -27.02 -18.66 7.09
C THR A 419 -28.08 -17.97 6.22
N GLY A 420 -27.79 -16.76 5.74
CA GLY A 420 -28.68 -15.92 4.95
C GLY A 420 -29.78 -15.24 5.76
N ASP A 421 -29.61 -15.07 7.07
CA ASP A 421 -30.64 -14.48 7.95
C ASP A 421 -30.53 -12.94 8.05
N GLY A 422 -29.59 -12.33 7.33
CA GLY A 422 -29.35 -10.90 7.33
C GLY A 422 -28.43 -10.45 8.47
N ARG A 423 -27.62 -11.35 9.04
CA ARG A 423 -26.56 -11.05 10.04
C ARG A 423 -25.29 -11.80 9.70
N ALA A 424 -24.14 -11.20 9.98
CA ALA A 424 -22.88 -11.93 9.90
C ALA A 424 -22.82 -12.98 11.01
N ASP A 425 -22.55 -14.23 10.66
CA ASP A 425 -22.34 -15.33 11.61
C ASP A 425 -20.89 -15.84 11.61
N ARG A 426 -20.09 -15.49 10.59
CA ARG A 426 -18.68 -15.85 10.49
C ARG A 426 -17.78 -14.63 10.37
N SER A 427 -16.65 -14.66 11.10
CA SER A 427 -15.55 -13.72 10.95
C SER A 427 -14.22 -14.46 10.82
N THR A 428 -13.44 -14.07 9.81
CA THR A 428 -12.09 -14.59 9.56
C THR A 428 -11.09 -13.44 9.58
N VAL A 429 -10.06 -13.55 10.41
CA VAL A 429 -8.90 -12.64 10.36
C VAL A 429 -8.06 -13.06 9.17
N PHE A 430 -8.17 -12.33 8.07
CA PHE A 430 -7.44 -12.64 6.84
C PHE A 430 -5.96 -12.27 6.97
N ALA A 431 -5.68 -11.09 7.54
CA ALA A 431 -4.33 -10.64 7.80
C ALA A 431 -4.28 -9.76 9.04
N GLU A 432 -3.12 -9.74 9.69
CA GLU A 432 -2.87 -9.00 10.92
C GLU A 432 -1.39 -8.57 10.99
N GLY A 433 -0.94 -7.96 12.08
CA GLY A 433 0.39 -7.34 12.11
C GLY A 433 0.46 -6.12 11.18
N LEU A 434 -0.65 -5.39 11.06
CA LEU A 434 -0.73 -4.13 10.35
C LEU A 434 -0.65 -2.95 11.33
N VAL A 435 -0.31 -1.78 10.81
CA VAL A 435 -0.30 -0.51 11.57
C VAL A 435 -1.21 0.48 10.87
N ILE A 436 -2.35 0.78 11.49
CA ILE A 436 -3.33 1.78 11.05
C ILE A 436 -3.72 1.56 9.57
N PRO A 437 -4.36 0.43 9.23
CA PRO A 437 -4.85 0.17 7.88
C PRO A 437 -6.03 1.08 7.56
N THR A 438 -5.85 2.01 6.62
CA THR A 438 -6.82 3.05 6.26
C THR A 438 -7.59 2.75 4.99
N GLY A 439 -7.31 1.63 4.33
CA GLY A 439 -8.15 1.13 3.26
C GLY A 439 -7.89 -0.32 2.88
N VAL A 440 -8.90 -0.98 2.33
CA VAL A 440 -8.86 -2.37 1.87
C VAL A 440 -9.71 -2.53 0.62
N VAL A 441 -9.22 -3.27 -0.38
CA VAL A 441 -10.05 -3.72 -1.50
C VAL A 441 -9.69 -5.16 -1.89
N PRO A 442 -10.66 -6.08 -2.00
CA PRO A 442 -10.42 -7.41 -2.51
C PRO A 442 -9.80 -7.36 -3.91
N ASP A 443 -8.83 -8.23 -4.18
CA ASP A 443 -8.21 -8.29 -5.49
C ASP A 443 -9.04 -9.08 -6.50
N GLY A 444 -10.05 -9.86 -6.05
CA GLY A 444 -10.90 -10.71 -6.89
C GLY A 444 -10.33 -12.12 -7.15
N LYS A 445 -9.19 -12.46 -6.54
CA LYS A 445 -8.48 -13.75 -6.61
C LYS A 445 -8.36 -14.44 -5.25
N GLY A 446 -9.00 -13.90 -4.21
CA GLY A 446 -8.90 -14.39 -2.84
C GLY A 446 -7.91 -13.62 -1.95
N GLY A 447 -7.23 -12.61 -2.50
CA GLY A 447 -6.37 -11.69 -1.76
C GLY A 447 -6.96 -10.28 -1.66
N CYS A 448 -6.16 -9.33 -1.17
CA CYS A 448 -6.56 -7.92 -1.11
C CYS A 448 -5.38 -6.95 -1.21
N TYR A 449 -5.67 -5.73 -1.65
CA TYR A 449 -4.79 -4.57 -1.49
C TYR A 449 -5.18 -3.81 -0.23
N VAL A 450 -4.18 -3.34 0.54
CA VAL A 450 -4.38 -2.64 1.81
C VAL A 450 -3.51 -1.39 1.87
N GLY A 451 -4.10 -0.24 2.11
CA GLY A 451 -3.35 0.96 2.52
C GLY A 451 -3.06 0.86 4.02
N ALA A 452 -1.80 0.68 4.40
CA ALA A 452 -1.39 0.51 5.80
C ALA A 452 -0.25 1.47 6.12
N SER A 453 -0.54 2.45 6.98
CA SER A 453 0.41 3.52 7.33
C SER A 453 0.99 4.22 6.09
N HIS A 454 2.21 3.89 5.69
CA HIS A 454 2.99 4.52 4.63
C HIS A 454 3.14 3.64 3.38
N GLU A 455 2.37 2.56 3.30
CA GLU A 455 2.51 1.52 2.29
C GLU A 455 1.16 1.12 1.67
N LEU A 456 1.21 0.75 0.40
CA LEU A 456 0.21 -0.09 -0.26
C LEU A 456 0.73 -1.53 -0.28
N LEU A 457 0.07 -2.40 0.46
CA LEU A 457 0.35 -3.82 0.53
C LEU A 457 -0.55 -4.61 -0.41
N HIS A 458 -0.06 -5.73 -0.92
CA HIS A 458 -0.86 -6.81 -1.50
C HIS A 458 -0.67 -8.06 -0.64
N LEU A 459 -1.80 -8.65 -0.23
CA LEU A 459 -1.87 -9.78 0.67
C LEU A 459 -2.57 -10.93 -0.06
N GLU A 460 -1.91 -12.08 -0.13
CA GLU A 460 -2.38 -13.22 -0.93
C GLU A 460 -2.58 -14.45 -0.04
N ASP A 461 -3.71 -15.13 -0.22
CA ASP A 461 -3.95 -16.48 0.27
C ASP A 461 -3.54 -17.47 -0.82
N GLY A 462 -2.41 -18.14 -0.62
CA GLY A 462 -1.83 -19.06 -1.58
C GLY A 462 -2.31 -20.50 -1.41
N ASN A 463 -2.94 -20.82 -0.29
CA ASN A 463 -3.30 -22.18 0.10
C ASN A 463 -4.84 -22.40 0.19
N GLY A 464 -5.62 -21.32 0.20
CA GLY A 464 -7.08 -21.31 0.21
C GLY A 464 -7.73 -21.44 1.60
N ASP A 465 -6.99 -21.23 2.70
CA ASP A 465 -7.50 -21.33 4.08
C ASP A 465 -8.19 -20.06 4.58
N GLY A 466 -8.21 -19.00 3.77
CA GLY A 466 -8.76 -17.70 4.13
C GLY A 466 -7.82 -16.82 4.95
N ARG A 467 -6.52 -17.11 4.96
CA ARG A 467 -5.47 -16.30 5.59
C ARG A 467 -4.39 -15.92 4.57
N ALA A 468 -3.81 -14.74 4.77
CA ALA A 468 -2.71 -14.28 3.93
C ALA A 468 -1.42 -15.06 4.23
N ASP A 469 -0.94 -15.83 3.25
CA ASP A 469 0.37 -16.50 3.29
C ASP A 469 1.51 -15.58 2.85
N ARG A 470 1.20 -14.57 2.03
CA ARG A 470 2.18 -13.66 1.45
C ARG A 470 1.80 -12.22 1.67
N ARG A 471 2.79 -11.42 2.07
CA ARG A 471 2.71 -9.97 2.18
C ARG A 471 3.73 -9.35 1.24
N ARG A 472 3.27 -8.39 0.45
CA ARG A 472 4.06 -7.77 -0.60
C ARG A 472 3.88 -6.26 -0.58
N ILE A 473 4.97 -5.50 -0.50
CA ILE A 473 4.88 -4.04 -0.56
C ILE A 473 4.87 -3.63 -2.03
N VAL A 474 3.71 -3.16 -2.49
CA VAL A 474 3.49 -2.76 -3.88
C VAL A 474 4.03 -1.35 -4.08
N LEU A 475 3.57 -0.39 -3.27
CA LEU A 475 4.05 0.99 -3.30
C LEU A 475 4.36 1.41 -1.86
N SER A 476 5.45 2.12 -1.63
CA SER A 476 5.85 2.65 -0.31
C SER A 476 5.96 4.17 -0.37
N SER A 477 6.42 4.81 0.72
CA SER A 477 6.70 6.25 0.77
C SER A 477 5.45 7.14 0.63
N PHE A 478 4.27 6.61 0.97
CA PHE A 478 3.16 7.49 1.34
C PHE A 478 3.51 8.24 2.64
N GLY A 479 3.06 9.48 2.76
CA GLY A 479 3.35 10.32 3.92
C GLY A 479 2.82 9.74 5.25
N THR A 480 3.51 10.07 6.35
CA THR A 480 3.14 9.69 7.73
C THR A 480 2.72 10.89 8.58
N GLU A 481 2.59 12.06 7.96
CA GLU A 481 2.44 13.34 8.62
C GLU A 481 1.16 13.48 9.44
N ASP A 482 0.06 12.86 9.01
CA ASP A 482 -1.24 12.87 9.69
C ASP A 482 -2.01 11.59 9.34
N THR A 483 -2.33 10.78 10.34
CA THR A 483 -2.98 9.47 10.15
C THR A 483 -4.41 9.55 9.60
N HIS A 484 -5.07 10.71 9.62
CA HIS A 484 -6.34 10.86 8.88
C HIS A 484 -6.13 11.06 7.38
N HIS A 485 -4.91 11.42 6.96
CA HIS A 485 -4.58 11.88 5.62
C HIS A 485 -3.77 10.87 4.81
N ASN A 486 -3.38 9.75 5.44
CA ASN A 486 -2.69 8.61 4.81
C ASN A 486 -3.46 8.09 3.57
N LEU A 487 -2.85 7.15 2.85
CA LEU A 487 -3.51 6.47 1.74
C LEU A 487 -4.80 5.77 2.19
N HIS A 488 -5.95 6.12 1.61
CA HIS A 488 -7.26 5.59 1.99
C HIS A 488 -8.18 5.45 0.77
N THR A 489 -9.40 4.95 0.99
CA THR A 489 -10.45 4.87 -0.05
C THR A 489 -10.02 4.07 -1.29
N LEU A 490 -9.65 2.79 -1.10
CA LEU A 490 -9.27 1.92 -2.21
C LEU A 490 -10.51 1.43 -2.97
N ARG A 491 -10.51 1.56 -4.30
CA ARG A 491 -11.61 1.10 -5.19
C ARG A 491 -11.09 0.70 -6.58
N TRP A 492 -11.74 -0.28 -7.22
CA TRP A 492 -11.44 -0.69 -8.59
C TRP A 492 -12.28 0.08 -9.61
N GLY A 493 -11.65 0.89 -10.45
CA GLY A 493 -12.34 1.61 -11.53
C GLY A 493 -12.77 0.70 -12.68
N TYR A 494 -13.67 1.20 -13.53
CA TYR A 494 -14.16 0.48 -14.71
C TYR A 494 -13.07 0.19 -15.76
N ASP A 495 -11.98 0.96 -15.73
CA ASP A 495 -10.80 0.80 -16.57
C ASP A 495 -9.77 -0.18 -16.00
N GLY A 496 -10.13 -0.96 -14.97
CA GLY A 496 -9.26 -1.94 -14.35
C GLY A 496 -8.19 -1.36 -13.42
N HIS A 497 -8.13 -0.04 -13.22
CA HIS A 497 -7.16 0.58 -12.33
C HIS A 497 -7.64 0.58 -10.88
N LEU A 498 -6.70 0.50 -9.96
CA LEU A 498 -6.91 0.75 -8.54
C LEU A 498 -6.84 2.27 -8.29
N TYR A 499 -7.95 2.84 -7.83
CA TYR A 499 -8.02 4.22 -7.37
C TYR A 499 -7.80 4.28 -5.87
N MET A 500 -7.00 5.26 -5.43
CA MET A 500 -6.58 5.41 -4.03
C MET A 500 -6.44 6.89 -3.71
N ASN A 501 -7.01 7.32 -2.59
CA ASN A 501 -7.01 8.72 -2.21
C ASN A 501 -5.92 8.99 -1.17
N GLN A 502 -5.39 10.21 -1.17
CA GLN A 502 -4.64 10.76 -0.05
C GLN A 502 -5.12 12.19 0.21
N SER A 503 -4.86 12.71 1.41
CA SER A 503 -5.40 14.00 1.82
C SER A 503 -4.32 15.09 2.00
N ILE A 504 -4.75 16.31 2.31
CA ILE A 504 -3.98 17.56 2.13
C ILE A 504 -2.63 17.66 2.86
N TYR A 505 -2.46 16.91 3.96
CA TYR A 505 -1.26 16.93 4.79
C TYR A 505 -0.23 15.83 4.46
N THR A 506 -0.50 15.01 3.44
CA THR A 506 0.36 13.90 3.02
C THR A 506 1.19 14.29 1.80
N HIS A 507 2.49 13.98 1.84
CA HIS A 507 3.40 14.12 0.70
C HIS A 507 3.97 12.75 0.34
N THR A 508 3.85 12.39 -0.94
CA THR A 508 4.14 11.04 -1.42
C THR A 508 5.09 11.11 -2.60
N HIS A 509 6.11 10.25 -2.58
CA HIS A 509 7.16 10.18 -3.58
C HIS A 509 7.52 8.73 -3.87
N ILE A 510 7.33 8.28 -5.11
CA ILE A 510 7.36 6.86 -5.46
C ILE A 510 8.18 6.65 -6.72
N GLU A 511 9.09 5.68 -6.70
CA GLU A 511 9.77 5.17 -7.88
C GLU A 511 8.88 4.16 -8.61
N THR A 512 8.72 4.34 -9.92
CA THR A 512 8.02 3.38 -10.78
C THR A 512 8.88 3.07 -12.02
N PRO A 513 8.59 1.98 -12.75
CA PRO A 513 9.20 1.74 -14.06
C PRO A 513 8.97 2.89 -15.05
N HIS A 514 7.94 3.71 -14.82
CA HIS A 514 7.55 4.86 -15.63
C HIS A 514 8.15 6.19 -15.13
N GLY A 515 9.16 6.13 -14.26
CA GLY A 515 9.78 7.29 -13.60
C GLY A 515 9.23 7.56 -12.21
N VAL A 516 9.74 8.59 -11.54
CA VAL A 516 9.22 8.98 -10.24
C VAL A 516 7.86 9.65 -10.37
N ARG A 517 6.99 9.41 -9.39
CA ARG A 517 5.69 10.06 -9.23
C ARG A 517 5.63 10.76 -7.89
N ARG A 518 5.15 12.00 -7.88
CA ARG A 518 5.06 12.84 -6.69
C ARG A 518 3.67 13.47 -6.58
N LEU A 519 3.11 13.43 -5.37
CA LEU A 519 1.89 14.15 -5.01
C LEU A 519 2.11 14.83 -3.66
N ASN A 520 2.18 16.16 -3.70
CA ASN A 520 2.59 17.01 -2.57
C ASN A 520 1.39 17.70 -1.91
N SER A 521 0.26 16.98 -1.76
CA SER A 521 -0.94 17.39 -1.01
C SER A 521 -2.04 16.32 -1.22
N GLY A 522 -3.32 16.69 -1.07
CA GLY A 522 -4.45 15.84 -1.37
C GLY A 522 -4.53 15.47 -2.85
N GLY A 523 -5.23 14.38 -3.15
CA GLY A 523 -5.53 13.97 -4.52
C GLY A 523 -5.91 12.51 -4.62
N ILE A 524 -6.18 12.09 -5.85
CA ILE A 524 -6.55 10.72 -6.19
C ILE A 524 -5.47 10.13 -7.09
N TRP A 525 -4.91 9.00 -6.68
CA TRP A 525 -4.05 8.15 -7.47
C TRP A 525 -4.86 7.21 -8.36
N ARG A 526 -4.34 6.89 -9.54
CA ARG A 526 -4.81 5.83 -10.42
C ARG A 526 -3.64 4.89 -10.71
N PHE A 527 -3.72 3.64 -10.25
CA PHE A 527 -2.64 2.66 -10.32
C PHE A 527 -3.06 1.43 -11.12
N HIS A 528 -2.22 0.99 -12.05
CA HIS A 528 -2.40 -0.26 -12.80
C HIS A 528 -1.42 -1.33 -12.30
N PRO A 529 -1.86 -2.33 -11.51
CA PRO A 529 -0.94 -3.25 -10.84
C PRO A 529 -0.07 -4.11 -11.76
N GLU A 530 -0.55 -4.47 -12.96
CA GLU A 530 0.22 -5.33 -13.87
C GLU A 530 1.35 -4.58 -14.60
N THR A 531 1.16 -3.29 -14.85
CA THR A 531 2.11 -2.46 -15.63
C THR A 531 2.92 -1.55 -14.73
N TRP A 532 2.54 -1.44 -13.45
CA TRP A 532 3.12 -0.51 -12.48
C TRP A 532 2.96 0.96 -12.86
N GLN A 533 1.99 1.27 -13.74
CA GLN A 533 1.69 2.64 -14.09
C GLN A 533 0.94 3.30 -12.93
N LEU A 534 1.53 4.36 -12.38
CA LEU A 534 0.95 5.19 -11.34
C LEU A 534 0.78 6.62 -11.88
N ASP A 535 -0.45 7.09 -11.91
CA ASP A 535 -0.82 8.43 -12.34
C ASP A 535 -1.49 9.19 -11.20
N VAL A 536 -1.30 10.50 -11.18
CA VAL A 536 -2.09 11.40 -10.34
C VAL A 536 -3.33 11.81 -11.12
N PHE A 537 -4.46 11.15 -10.84
CA PHE A 537 -5.74 11.37 -11.50
C PHE A 537 -6.31 12.76 -11.21
N THR A 538 -6.31 13.18 -9.94
CA THR A 538 -6.66 14.54 -9.51
C THR A 538 -5.67 15.07 -8.47
N ARG A 539 -5.58 16.39 -8.34
CA ARG A 539 -4.80 17.08 -7.30
C ARG A 539 -5.71 17.90 -6.39
N GLY A 540 -5.39 17.99 -5.12
CA GLY A 540 -6.12 18.75 -4.11
C GLY A 540 -7.25 17.97 -3.42
N ALA A 541 -8.18 18.74 -2.85
CA ALA A 541 -9.15 18.38 -1.82
C ALA A 541 -8.53 18.31 -0.41
N CYS A 542 -9.30 18.72 0.61
CA CYS A 542 -8.82 18.69 1.99
C CYS A 542 -8.71 17.23 2.46
N ASN A 543 -9.84 16.55 2.65
CA ASN A 543 -9.90 15.15 3.09
C ASN A 543 -10.87 14.33 2.21
N PRO A 544 -10.45 13.88 1.02
CA PRO A 544 -11.33 13.18 0.10
C PRO A 544 -11.67 11.73 0.55
N TRP A 545 -12.33 11.53 1.69
CA TRP A 545 -12.55 10.20 2.30
C TRP A 545 -13.59 9.31 1.59
N GLY A 546 -14.31 9.83 0.60
CA GLY A 546 -15.25 9.07 -0.23
C GLY A 546 -14.94 9.24 -1.70
N HIS A 547 -14.99 8.17 -2.48
CA HIS A 547 -14.83 8.18 -3.94
C HIS A 547 -15.67 7.08 -4.57
N HIS A 548 -16.46 7.45 -5.57
CA HIS A 548 -17.32 6.53 -6.33
C HIS A 548 -17.53 7.04 -7.75
N TRP A 549 -18.17 6.23 -8.59
CA TRP A 549 -18.63 6.63 -9.91
C TRP A 549 -20.04 6.11 -10.19
N ASP A 550 -20.74 6.79 -11.11
CA ASP A 550 -22.04 6.35 -11.60
C ASP A 550 -21.92 5.25 -12.67
N ARG A 551 -23.05 4.78 -13.19
CA ARG A 551 -23.13 3.75 -14.25
C ARG A 551 -22.61 4.19 -15.62
N TYR A 552 -22.20 5.45 -15.79
CA TYR A 552 -21.61 6.00 -17.01
C TYR A 552 -20.15 6.41 -16.82
N GLY A 553 -19.57 6.17 -15.64
CA GLY A 553 -18.18 6.47 -15.33
C GLY A 553 -17.90 7.93 -15.02
N ASN A 554 -18.90 8.70 -14.56
CA ASN A 554 -18.64 9.99 -13.92
C ASN A 554 -18.15 9.75 -12.49
N HIS A 555 -16.99 10.28 -12.12
CA HIS A 555 -16.42 10.12 -10.80
C HIS A 555 -16.89 11.23 -9.85
N PHE A 556 -17.09 10.89 -8.59
CA PHE A 556 -17.48 11.79 -7.51
C PHE A 556 -16.67 11.51 -6.26
N PHE A 557 -16.33 12.53 -5.49
CA PHE A 557 -15.72 12.36 -4.17
C PHE A 557 -16.31 13.36 -3.16
N THR A 558 -16.27 13.00 -1.89
CA THR A 558 -16.70 13.87 -0.77
C THR A 558 -15.50 14.51 -0.12
N ASP A 559 -15.63 15.73 0.40
CA ASP A 559 -14.58 16.34 1.21
C ASP A 559 -14.94 16.34 2.71
N GLY A 560 -14.17 15.62 3.50
CA GLY A 560 -14.32 15.45 4.94
C GLY A 560 -13.77 16.58 5.80
N ALA A 561 -13.16 17.62 5.22
CA ALA A 561 -12.64 18.75 6.00
C ALA A 561 -12.63 20.10 5.27
N GLY A 562 -13.01 20.15 4.00
CA GLY A 562 -13.08 21.39 3.21
C GLY A 562 -14.35 22.23 3.42
N PHE A 563 -15.32 21.74 4.20
CA PHE A 563 -16.67 22.31 4.34
C PHE A 563 -17.44 22.38 3.01
N LYS A 564 -17.13 21.43 2.14
CA LYS A 564 -17.65 21.29 0.79
C LYS A 564 -18.38 19.95 0.74
N GLY A 565 -19.44 19.86 -0.05
CA GLY A 565 -20.24 18.63 -0.11
C GLY A 565 -19.55 17.59 -0.97
N VAL A 566 -20.05 17.45 -2.19
CA VAL A 566 -19.55 16.54 -3.20
C VAL A 566 -18.84 17.32 -4.30
N TYR A 567 -17.77 16.74 -4.82
CA TYR A 567 -17.09 17.16 -6.03
C TYR A 567 -17.32 16.14 -7.14
N GLN A 568 -17.44 16.59 -8.38
CA GLN A 568 -17.20 15.73 -9.54
C GLN A 568 -15.70 15.63 -9.76
N ALA A 569 -15.14 14.41 -9.76
CA ALA A 569 -13.74 14.15 -10.04
C ALA A 569 -13.50 14.14 -11.56
N MET A 570 -12.59 14.98 -12.05
CA MET A 570 -12.24 15.08 -13.47
C MET A 570 -10.74 14.82 -13.66
N GLU A 571 -10.39 13.99 -14.63
CA GLU A 571 -8.98 13.65 -14.91
C GLU A 571 -8.16 14.92 -15.17
N GLY A 572 -7.03 15.06 -14.46
CA GLY A 572 -6.15 16.23 -14.53
C GLY A 572 -6.67 17.47 -13.79
N ALA A 573 -7.88 17.44 -13.22
CA ALA A 573 -8.40 18.56 -12.45
C ALA A 573 -7.64 18.75 -11.14
N THR A 574 -7.64 20.00 -10.71
CA THR A 574 -7.07 20.44 -9.44
C THR A 574 -8.20 21.05 -8.61
N TYR A 575 -8.20 20.75 -7.33
CA TYR A 575 -9.06 21.31 -6.29
C TYR A 575 -8.17 21.99 -5.25
N PHE A 576 -8.76 22.57 -4.20
CA PHE A 576 -8.00 23.22 -3.13
C PHE A 576 -6.82 22.38 -2.64
N THR A 577 -5.62 22.97 -2.63
CA THR A 577 -4.37 22.26 -2.34
C THR A 577 -3.30 23.18 -1.75
N TYR A 578 -2.48 22.66 -0.83
CA TYR A 578 -1.29 23.40 -0.38
C TYR A 578 -0.15 23.38 -1.39
N ALA A 579 -0.24 22.57 -2.44
CA ALA A 579 0.75 22.50 -3.52
C ALA A 579 0.78 23.75 -4.45
N ASN A 580 0.04 24.81 -4.10
CA ASN A 580 -0.09 26.09 -4.82
C ASN A 580 -0.32 25.94 -6.34
N MET A 581 -1.59 25.79 -6.74
CA MET A 581 -1.97 25.57 -8.13
C MET A 581 -2.91 26.67 -8.64
N ARG A 582 -2.84 26.99 -9.94
CA ARG A 582 -3.50 28.18 -10.52
C ARG A 582 -5.02 28.05 -10.71
N ARG A 583 -5.56 26.84 -10.84
CA ARG A 583 -6.97 26.62 -11.22
C ARG A 583 -7.57 25.55 -10.32
N GLU A 584 -8.56 25.94 -9.52
CA GLU A 584 -9.28 25.03 -8.64
C GLU A 584 -10.71 24.84 -9.16
N ALA A 585 -11.12 23.59 -9.32
CA ALA A 585 -12.50 23.22 -9.58
C ALA A 585 -13.30 23.32 -8.28
N GLU A 586 -14.53 23.82 -8.39
CA GLU A 586 -15.42 24.00 -7.24
C GLU A 586 -16.27 22.75 -6.96
N SER A 587 -16.81 22.71 -5.75
CA SER A 587 -17.78 21.70 -5.32
C SER A 587 -19.04 21.79 -6.19
N ILE A 588 -19.58 20.63 -6.58
CA ILE A 588 -20.88 20.54 -7.25
C ILE A 588 -22.04 20.69 -6.25
N SER A 589 -21.75 20.64 -4.94
CA SER A 589 -22.70 20.97 -3.89
C SER A 589 -22.73 22.47 -3.60
N PRO A 590 -23.91 23.12 -3.71
CA PRO A 590 -24.05 24.55 -3.46
C PRO A 590 -24.06 24.85 -1.95
N GLY A 591 -23.23 25.80 -1.52
CA GLY A 591 -23.18 26.25 -0.12
C GLY A 591 -22.09 25.55 0.70
N THR A 592 -22.31 25.53 2.01
CA THR A 592 -21.35 25.03 3.00
C THR A 592 -21.91 23.78 3.65
N TYR A 593 -21.10 22.73 3.70
CA TYR A 593 -21.50 21.41 4.20
C TYR A 593 -20.68 20.98 5.41
N PRO A 594 -21.17 20.02 6.22
CA PRO A 594 -20.40 19.40 7.29
C PRO A 594 -19.29 18.49 6.71
N LYS A 595 -18.65 17.73 7.60
CA LYS A 595 -17.59 16.79 7.24
C LYS A 595 -18.22 15.47 6.78
N PHE A 596 -18.00 15.10 5.52
CA PHE A 596 -18.48 13.83 4.97
C PHE A 596 -17.38 12.75 4.91
N CYS A 597 -17.78 11.49 5.10
CA CYS A 597 -16.89 10.33 5.04
C CYS A 597 -17.55 9.17 4.28
N GLY A 598 -16.77 8.46 3.46
CA GLY A 598 -17.29 7.47 2.53
C GLY A 598 -18.16 8.07 1.42
N LEU A 599 -18.36 7.31 0.34
CA LEU A 599 -19.29 7.67 -0.73
C LEU A 599 -19.73 6.41 -1.46
N GLU A 600 -21.02 6.34 -1.73
CA GLU A 600 -21.64 5.26 -2.49
C GLU A 600 -22.72 5.84 -3.43
N VAL A 601 -23.00 5.14 -4.52
CA VAL A 601 -24.09 5.45 -5.45
C VAL A 601 -25.22 4.44 -5.24
N LEU A 602 -26.42 4.94 -4.91
CA LEU A 602 -27.56 4.06 -4.73
C LEU A 602 -27.96 3.40 -6.05
N GLN A 603 -27.76 2.09 -6.11
CA GLN A 603 -28.11 1.28 -7.26
C GLN A 603 -28.57 -0.11 -6.79
N SER A 604 -29.87 -0.23 -6.57
CA SER A 604 -30.50 -1.49 -6.17
C SER A 604 -32.01 -1.38 -6.32
N PRO A 605 -32.71 -2.42 -6.83
CA PRO A 605 -34.17 -2.47 -6.87
C PRO A 605 -34.85 -2.36 -5.49
N MET A 606 -34.08 -2.48 -4.40
CA MET A 606 -34.57 -2.28 -3.04
C MET A 606 -34.93 -0.81 -2.76
N PHE A 607 -34.32 0.13 -3.47
CA PHE A 607 -34.60 1.56 -3.35
C PHE A 607 -35.52 2.03 -4.49
N PRO A 608 -36.27 3.13 -4.31
CA PRO A 608 -37.24 3.61 -5.27
C PRO A 608 -36.52 4.10 -6.53
N ALA A 609 -37.25 4.16 -7.66
CA ALA A 609 -36.68 4.54 -8.95
C ALA A 609 -36.03 5.93 -8.91
N GLU A 610 -36.62 6.87 -8.17
CA GLU A 610 -36.15 8.23 -8.00
C GLU A 610 -34.87 8.34 -7.15
N TRP A 611 -34.48 7.30 -6.42
CA TRP A 611 -33.23 7.26 -5.65
C TRP A 611 -32.07 6.65 -6.44
N GLN A 612 -32.33 5.98 -7.56
CA GLN A 612 -31.29 5.34 -8.36
C GLN A 612 -30.32 6.40 -8.93
N GLY A 613 -29.03 6.20 -8.70
CA GLY A 613 -27.98 7.14 -9.10
C GLY A 613 -27.76 8.31 -8.14
N GLN A 614 -28.53 8.40 -7.04
CA GLN A 614 -28.25 9.38 -5.99
C GLN A 614 -27.03 8.97 -5.16
N LEU A 615 -26.31 9.96 -4.67
CA LEU A 615 -25.12 9.75 -3.86
C LEU A 615 -25.50 9.61 -2.38
N VAL A 616 -24.83 8.73 -1.65
CA VAL A 616 -25.01 8.55 -0.21
C VAL A 616 -23.66 8.60 0.51
N THR A 617 -23.61 9.29 1.65
CA THR A 617 -22.38 9.51 2.43
C THR A 617 -22.70 9.61 3.92
N CYS A 618 -21.67 9.57 4.76
CA CYS A 618 -21.79 9.62 6.20
C CYS A 618 -21.47 11.02 6.74
N ASP A 619 -22.36 11.57 7.55
CA ASP A 619 -22.09 12.74 8.40
C ASP A 619 -21.81 12.24 9.82
N PHE A 620 -20.55 11.84 10.04
CA PHE A 620 -20.13 11.25 11.30
C PHE A 620 -20.26 12.20 12.50
N ARG A 621 -20.22 13.52 12.25
CA ARG A 621 -20.38 14.53 13.31
C ARG A 621 -21.83 14.68 13.75
N ALA A 622 -22.79 14.53 12.83
CA ALA A 622 -24.22 14.63 13.12
C ALA A 622 -24.92 13.27 13.23
N HIS A 623 -24.17 12.16 13.24
CA HIS A 623 -24.67 10.81 13.51
C HIS A 623 -25.76 10.37 12.53
N ARG A 624 -25.56 10.69 11.23
CA ARG A 624 -26.57 10.48 10.19
C ARG A 624 -25.97 10.04 8.85
N ILE A 625 -26.83 9.47 8.02
CA ILE A 625 -26.55 9.10 6.63
C ILE A 625 -27.28 10.08 5.71
N VAL A 626 -26.50 10.81 4.91
CA VAL A 626 -26.96 11.91 4.07
C VAL A 626 -26.98 11.46 2.62
N ARG A 627 -27.95 11.97 1.85
CA ARG A 627 -28.19 11.56 0.48
C ARG A 627 -28.33 12.77 -0.42
N PHE A 628 -27.81 12.68 -1.64
CA PHE A 628 -27.77 13.78 -2.60
C PHE A 628 -28.36 13.37 -3.94
N GLY A 629 -29.40 14.07 -4.37
CA GLY A 629 -29.87 14.04 -5.75
C GLY A 629 -28.90 14.77 -6.67
N LEU A 630 -28.76 14.30 -7.91
CA LEU A 630 -27.92 14.92 -8.94
C LEU A 630 -28.80 15.58 -10.01
N GLN A 631 -28.49 16.84 -10.33
CA GLN A 631 -29.08 17.58 -11.44
C GLN A 631 -27.98 17.90 -12.45
N GLU A 632 -28.20 17.60 -13.73
CA GLU A 632 -27.27 17.98 -14.79
C GLU A 632 -27.34 19.49 -15.05
N VAL A 633 -26.19 20.17 -15.08
CA VAL A 633 -26.07 21.59 -15.35
C VAL A 633 -24.90 21.81 -16.33
N GLY A 634 -25.22 22.05 -17.60
CA GLY A 634 -24.21 22.16 -18.65
C GLY A 634 -23.43 20.85 -18.82
N SER A 635 -22.11 20.90 -18.63
CA SER A 635 -21.21 19.73 -18.68
C SER A 635 -20.86 19.14 -17.31
N THR A 636 -21.51 19.60 -16.24
CA THR A 636 -21.28 19.16 -14.86
C THR A 636 -22.60 18.90 -14.14
N PHE A 637 -22.55 18.71 -12.83
CA PHE A 637 -23.68 18.43 -11.96
C PHE A 637 -23.86 19.52 -10.91
N ARG A 638 -25.05 19.57 -10.35
CA ARG A 638 -25.36 20.25 -9.09
C ARG A 638 -26.03 19.25 -8.16
N THR A 639 -25.57 19.14 -6.92
CA THR A 639 -26.25 18.29 -5.93
C THR A 639 -27.40 19.01 -5.24
N VAL A 640 -28.40 18.24 -4.81
CA VAL A 640 -29.46 18.67 -3.89
C VAL A 640 -29.48 17.72 -2.71
N GLU A 641 -29.29 18.23 -1.49
CA GLU A 641 -29.42 17.40 -0.27
C GLU A 641 -30.87 16.93 -0.13
N MET A 642 -31.03 15.63 0.11
CA MET A 642 -32.31 14.97 0.31
C MET A 642 -32.53 14.70 1.80
N PRO A 643 -33.77 14.38 2.23
CA PRO A 643 -34.02 13.95 3.60
C PRO A 643 -33.11 12.79 4.02
N ASP A 644 -32.69 12.81 5.29
CA ASP A 644 -31.82 11.78 5.87
C ASP A 644 -32.40 10.37 5.64
N LEU A 645 -31.52 9.42 5.31
CA LEU A 645 -31.90 8.01 5.28
C LEU A 645 -32.03 7.45 6.69
N LEU A 646 -31.12 7.87 7.57
CA LEU A 646 -30.94 7.37 8.92
C LEU A 646 -30.31 8.46 9.78
N ARG A 647 -30.80 8.68 11.00
CA ARG A 647 -30.14 9.50 12.03
C ARG A 647 -30.34 8.96 13.44
N THR A 648 -29.48 9.34 14.37
CA THR A 648 -29.66 9.08 15.81
C THR A 648 -29.10 10.24 16.63
N THR A 649 -29.52 10.37 17.89
CA THR A 649 -28.91 11.26 18.87
C THR A 649 -27.81 10.57 19.69
N ASP A 650 -27.60 9.26 19.48
CA ASP A 650 -26.58 8.50 20.17
C ASP A 650 -25.18 8.90 19.69
N VAL A 651 -24.40 9.47 20.60
CA VAL A 651 -23.05 9.97 20.32
C VAL A 651 -22.02 8.86 20.13
N SER A 652 -22.37 7.58 20.26
CA SER A 652 -21.49 6.48 19.88
C SER A 652 -21.51 6.21 18.38
N PHE A 653 -22.63 6.49 17.69
CA PHE A 653 -22.76 6.25 16.25
C PHE A 653 -21.90 7.23 15.44
N ARG A 654 -20.88 6.70 14.78
CA ARG A 654 -19.90 7.40 13.95
C ARG A 654 -19.77 6.67 12.61
N PRO A 655 -20.73 6.84 11.70
CA PRO A 655 -20.66 6.22 10.39
C PRO A 655 -19.50 6.83 9.60
N ILE A 656 -18.57 6.02 9.09
CA ILE A 656 -17.41 6.52 8.33
C ILE A 656 -17.23 5.89 6.96
N ASP A 657 -17.96 4.82 6.65
CA ASP A 657 -18.00 4.25 5.31
C ASP A 657 -19.38 3.65 5.01
N VAL A 658 -19.74 3.58 3.73
CA VAL A 658 -21.05 3.11 3.27
C VAL A 658 -20.93 2.34 1.96
N ARG A 659 -21.60 1.19 1.83
CA ARG A 659 -21.51 0.31 0.65
C ARG A 659 -22.83 -0.34 0.25
N MET A 660 -23.08 -0.44 -1.05
CA MET A 660 -24.11 -1.34 -1.57
C MET A 660 -23.66 -2.80 -1.41
N GLY A 661 -24.55 -3.64 -0.88
CA GLY A 661 -24.31 -5.06 -0.66
C GLY A 661 -24.85 -5.99 -1.76
N PRO A 662 -24.42 -7.27 -1.75
CA PRO A 662 -24.87 -8.28 -2.71
C PRO A 662 -26.38 -8.57 -2.67
N ASP A 663 -27.00 -8.42 -1.51
CA ASP A 663 -28.44 -8.53 -1.31
C ASP A 663 -29.23 -7.28 -1.77
N GLY A 664 -28.52 -6.22 -2.18
CA GLY A 664 -29.07 -4.94 -2.58
C GLY A 664 -29.38 -3.99 -1.43
N ALA A 665 -29.02 -4.33 -0.19
CA ALA A 665 -29.11 -3.44 0.96
C ALA A 665 -27.93 -2.47 1.04
N LEU A 666 -28.03 -1.45 1.89
CA LEU A 666 -26.94 -0.51 2.17
C LEU A 666 -26.28 -0.87 3.50
N TYR A 667 -24.96 -0.98 3.51
CA TYR A 667 -24.16 -1.31 4.68
C TYR A 667 -23.39 -0.09 5.16
N ILE A 668 -23.28 0.10 6.47
CA ILE A 668 -22.63 1.26 7.10
C ILE A 668 -21.57 0.77 8.08
N ALA A 669 -20.33 1.20 7.90
CA ALA A 669 -19.26 1.00 8.87
C ALA A 669 -19.33 2.10 9.94
N ASP A 670 -19.60 1.70 11.17
CA ASP A 670 -19.68 2.57 12.33
C ASP A 670 -18.43 2.40 13.20
N TRP A 671 -17.67 3.49 13.33
CA TRP A 671 -16.47 3.60 14.16
C TRP A 671 -16.77 3.42 15.66
N SER A 672 -18.04 3.56 16.07
CA SER A 672 -18.54 3.30 17.42
C SER A 672 -17.69 3.97 18.51
N ASN A 673 -17.40 5.25 18.34
CA ASN A 673 -16.47 6.01 19.20
C ASN A 673 -17.05 7.38 19.55
N PRO A 674 -17.12 7.77 20.83
CA PRO A 674 -17.57 9.11 21.19
C PRO A 674 -16.64 10.20 20.66
N ILE A 675 -15.33 9.92 20.57
CA ILE A 675 -14.32 10.89 20.11
C ILE A 675 -14.22 10.89 18.59
N ILE A 676 -14.24 12.09 18.01
CA ILE A 676 -14.35 12.28 16.57
C ILE A 676 -12.99 12.20 15.87
N GLN A 677 -11.97 12.83 16.44
CA GLN A 677 -10.66 12.97 15.79
C GLN A 677 -9.51 12.99 16.80
N HIS A 678 -8.28 12.82 16.31
CA HIS A 678 -7.10 12.84 17.19
C HIS A 678 -6.59 14.24 17.59
N GLY A 679 -7.18 15.33 17.07
CA GLY A 679 -6.91 16.70 17.54
C GLY A 679 -7.82 17.20 18.68
N GLU A 680 -8.95 16.54 18.93
CA GLU A 680 -9.96 16.97 19.90
C GLU A 680 -9.53 16.76 21.36
N VAL A 681 -8.92 15.61 21.62
CA VAL A 681 -8.46 15.18 22.94
C VAL A 681 -7.17 14.40 22.80
N ASP A 682 -6.48 14.11 23.90
CA ASP A 682 -5.21 13.40 23.89
C ASP A 682 -5.23 12.11 23.08
N PHE A 683 -4.10 11.74 22.45
CA PHE A 683 -3.92 10.42 21.85
C PHE A 683 -4.21 9.27 22.83
N ARG A 684 -3.98 9.47 24.13
CA ARG A 684 -4.16 8.47 25.20
C ARG A 684 -5.36 8.76 26.09
N ASP A 685 -6.30 9.60 25.66
CA ASP A 685 -7.53 9.86 26.41
C ASP A 685 -8.30 8.55 26.63
N PRO A 686 -8.66 8.20 27.87
CA PRO A 686 -9.30 6.93 28.19
C PRO A 686 -10.70 6.78 27.59
N ARG A 687 -11.33 7.87 27.13
CA ARG A 687 -12.61 7.82 26.42
C ARG A 687 -12.45 7.35 24.97
N ARG A 688 -11.22 7.24 24.44
CA ARG A 688 -10.98 6.66 23.12
C ARG A 688 -11.26 5.19 23.19
N ASP A 689 -12.44 4.82 22.73
CA ASP A 689 -12.79 3.43 22.55
C ASP A 689 -11.82 2.79 21.55
N LYS A 690 -11.25 1.64 21.88
CA LYS A 690 -10.33 0.85 21.03
C LYS A 690 -10.88 -0.54 20.72
N GLU A 691 -12.08 -0.83 21.19
CA GLU A 691 -12.65 -2.16 21.19
C GLU A 691 -13.84 -2.18 20.24
N HIS A 692 -14.81 -1.29 20.42
CA HIS A 692 -16.08 -1.40 19.72
C HIS A 692 -16.00 -1.02 18.24
N GLY A 693 -16.72 -1.75 17.40
CA GLY A 693 -16.96 -1.41 16.01
C GLY A 693 -18.18 -2.16 15.51
N ARG A 694 -18.95 -1.54 14.61
CA ARG A 694 -20.21 -2.13 14.13
C ARG A 694 -20.37 -1.97 12.63
N ILE A 695 -21.05 -2.93 12.03
CA ILE A 695 -21.61 -2.82 10.69
C ILE A 695 -23.12 -2.85 10.80
N TRP A 696 -23.78 -1.84 10.25
CA TRP A 696 -25.24 -1.75 10.17
C TRP A 696 -25.71 -2.06 8.77
N ARG A 697 -26.87 -2.71 8.65
CA ARG A 697 -27.56 -3.00 7.39
C ARG A 697 -28.86 -2.21 7.34
N VAL A 698 -29.06 -1.43 6.27
CA VAL A 698 -30.28 -0.68 5.97
C VAL A 698 -30.97 -1.32 4.77
N ALA A 699 -32.20 -1.77 4.96
CA ALA A 699 -32.98 -2.46 3.95
C ALA A 699 -34.45 -2.04 3.98
N ALA A 700 -35.20 -2.33 2.92
CA ALA A 700 -36.65 -2.16 2.92
C ALA A 700 -37.28 -2.99 4.06
N THR A 701 -38.26 -2.44 4.77
CA THR A 701 -38.89 -3.08 5.93
C THR A 701 -39.36 -4.50 5.60
N GLY A 702 -38.92 -5.49 6.39
CA GLY A 702 -39.27 -6.91 6.19
C GLY A 702 -38.44 -7.63 5.11
N SER A 703 -37.45 -6.98 4.50
CA SER A 703 -36.54 -7.62 3.54
C SER A 703 -35.56 -8.57 4.22
N ARG A 704 -35.69 -9.87 3.90
CA ARG A 704 -34.82 -10.95 4.41
C ARG A 704 -33.84 -11.50 3.36
N ARG A 705 -33.52 -10.72 2.32
CA ARG A 705 -32.63 -11.20 1.26
C ARG A 705 -31.20 -11.40 1.78
N ALA A 706 -30.63 -12.57 1.51
CA ALA A 706 -29.31 -12.98 1.98
C ALA A 706 -28.18 -12.43 1.10
N THR A 707 -27.02 -12.16 1.69
CA THR A 707 -25.83 -11.69 0.94
C THR A 707 -25.17 -12.80 0.12
N ARG A 708 -25.33 -14.06 0.53
CA ARG A 708 -24.66 -15.23 -0.05
C ARG A 708 -25.32 -15.80 -1.32
N GLU A 709 -26.46 -15.27 -1.76
CA GLU A 709 -27.23 -15.87 -2.86
C GLU A 709 -26.45 -16.00 -4.19
N VAL A 710 -25.37 -15.25 -4.40
CA VAL A 710 -24.63 -15.22 -5.67
C VAL A 710 -23.11 -15.22 -5.46
N ASP A 711 -22.43 -16.29 -5.86
CA ASP A 711 -20.97 -16.30 -6.08
C ASP A 711 -20.69 -16.00 -7.56
N LEU A 712 -20.29 -14.77 -7.85
CA LEU A 712 -20.03 -14.32 -9.22
C LEU A 712 -18.82 -15.03 -9.84
N GLY A 713 -17.89 -15.53 -9.02
CA GLY A 713 -16.73 -16.27 -9.50
C GLY A 713 -17.10 -17.53 -10.28
N ARG A 714 -18.29 -18.09 -10.04
CA ARG A 714 -18.78 -19.35 -10.64
C ARG A 714 -19.57 -19.16 -11.92
N LEU A 715 -19.94 -17.93 -12.28
CA LEU A 715 -20.72 -17.64 -13.49
C LEU A 715 -19.88 -17.79 -14.76
N SER A 716 -20.49 -18.12 -15.88
CA SER A 716 -19.83 -18.08 -17.20
C SER A 716 -19.48 -16.64 -17.61
N THR A 717 -18.62 -16.49 -18.62
CA THR A 717 -18.20 -15.15 -19.09
C THR A 717 -19.40 -14.36 -19.62
N VAL A 718 -20.34 -15.00 -20.31
CA VAL A 718 -21.55 -14.34 -20.81
C VAL A 718 -22.48 -13.95 -19.66
N GLU A 719 -22.67 -14.82 -18.67
CA GLU A 719 -23.48 -14.47 -17.49
C GLU A 719 -22.87 -13.29 -16.71
N LEU A 720 -21.54 -13.22 -16.60
CA LEU A 720 -20.88 -12.06 -16.00
C LEU A 720 -21.07 -10.78 -16.80
N LEU A 721 -21.03 -10.85 -18.14
CA LEU A 721 -21.34 -9.70 -18.99
C LEU A 721 -22.78 -9.21 -18.74
N GLU A 722 -23.74 -10.10 -18.58
CA GLU A 722 -25.11 -9.71 -18.17
C GLU A 722 -25.12 -9.02 -16.78
N ARG A 723 -24.30 -9.50 -15.83
CA ARG A 723 -24.19 -8.87 -14.50
C ARG A 723 -23.61 -7.47 -14.55
N THR A 724 -22.79 -7.12 -15.56
CA THR A 724 -22.32 -5.74 -15.74
C THR A 724 -23.46 -4.74 -16.03
N LEU A 725 -24.63 -5.21 -16.45
CA LEU A 725 -25.84 -4.40 -16.67
C LEU A 725 -26.85 -4.49 -15.52
N SER A 726 -26.55 -5.24 -14.45
CA SER A 726 -27.47 -5.51 -13.34
C SER A 726 -28.02 -4.23 -12.70
N ALA A 727 -29.23 -4.30 -12.15
CA ALA A 727 -29.79 -3.22 -11.34
C ALA A 727 -29.15 -3.13 -9.94
N ASN A 728 -28.38 -4.13 -9.50
CA ASN A 728 -27.57 -4.06 -8.29
C ASN A 728 -26.15 -3.56 -8.61
N GLY A 729 -25.73 -2.45 -7.98
CA GLY A 729 -24.39 -1.87 -8.14
C GLY A 729 -23.26 -2.85 -7.79
N TRP A 730 -23.43 -3.65 -6.74
CA TRP A 730 -22.46 -4.67 -6.35
C TRP A 730 -22.23 -5.70 -7.47
N GLU A 731 -23.31 -6.22 -8.06
CA GLU A 731 -23.22 -7.21 -9.15
C GLU A 731 -22.45 -6.63 -10.34
N GLN A 732 -22.71 -5.36 -10.70
CA GLN A 732 -21.99 -4.72 -11.80
C GLN A 732 -20.49 -4.63 -11.52
N GLU A 733 -20.11 -4.08 -10.36
CA GLU A 733 -18.70 -3.88 -10.00
C GLU A 733 -17.94 -5.19 -9.92
N GLN A 734 -18.47 -6.14 -9.16
CA GLN A 734 -17.79 -7.40 -8.93
C GLN A 734 -17.75 -8.27 -10.18
N ALA A 735 -18.73 -8.17 -11.09
CA ALA A 735 -18.66 -8.86 -12.38
C ALA A 735 -17.44 -8.39 -13.20
N ARG A 736 -17.15 -7.08 -13.23
CA ARG A 736 -15.95 -6.55 -13.91
C ARG A 736 -14.66 -7.03 -13.24
N VAL A 737 -14.64 -7.08 -11.90
CA VAL A 737 -13.51 -7.59 -11.11
C VAL A 737 -13.24 -9.08 -11.41
N VAL A 738 -14.26 -9.89 -11.64
CA VAL A 738 -14.07 -11.29 -12.06
C VAL A 738 -13.63 -11.36 -13.53
N LEU A 739 -14.27 -10.61 -14.42
CA LEU A 739 -13.98 -10.63 -15.86
C LEU A 739 -12.52 -10.28 -16.17
N ARG A 740 -11.95 -9.25 -15.54
CA ARG A 740 -10.55 -8.84 -15.77
C ARG A 740 -9.49 -9.91 -15.45
N HIS A 741 -9.86 -10.92 -14.66
CA HIS A 741 -8.95 -12.00 -14.27
C HIS A 741 -9.10 -13.24 -15.14
N ARG A 742 -10.03 -13.23 -16.08
CA ARG A 742 -10.17 -14.27 -17.10
C ARG A 742 -9.25 -14.01 -18.28
N ASN A 743 -9.19 -14.97 -19.18
CA ASN A 743 -8.44 -14.82 -20.41
C ASN A 743 -8.98 -13.63 -21.23
N ALA A 744 -8.10 -12.68 -21.55
CA ALA A 744 -8.46 -11.45 -22.24
C ALA A 744 -9.07 -11.71 -23.64
N ASP A 745 -8.54 -12.66 -24.41
CA ASP A 745 -9.04 -12.98 -25.75
C ASP A 745 -10.46 -13.54 -25.68
N GLU A 746 -10.71 -14.46 -24.74
CA GLU A 746 -12.03 -15.04 -24.50
C GLU A 746 -13.05 -13.98 -24.06
N VAL A 747 -12.69 -13.12 -23.10
CA VAL A 747 -13.59 -12.08 -22.59
C VAL A 747 -13.91 -11.04 -23.66
N LEU A 748 -12.90 -10.53 -24.36
CA LEU A 748 -13.12 -9.49 -25.37
C LEU A 748 -13.90 -10.03 -26.58
N SER A 749 -13.66 -11.27 -27.00
CA SER A 749 -14.45 -11.92 -28.05
C SER A 749 -15.91 -12.15 -27.63
N ALA A 750 -16.13 -12.60 -26.40
CA ALA A 750 -17.46 -12.76 -25.84
C ALA A 750 -18.19 -11.42 -25.69
N ALA A 751 -17.51 -10.38 -25.18
CA ALA A 751 -18.07 -9.04 -25.03
C ALA A 751 -18.49 -8.43 -26.37
N GLU A 752 -17.69 -8.63 -27.42
CA GLU A 752 -18.01 -8.18 -28.78
C GLU A 752 -19.25 -8.90 -29.35
N SER A 753 -19.34 -10.22 -29.16
CA SER A 753 -20.49 -10.99 -29.64
C SER A 753 -21.75 -10.65 -28.85
N TRP A 754 -21.63 -10.53 -27.53
CA TRP A 754 -22.69 -10.17 -26.59
C TRP A 754 -23.26 -8.78 -26.90
N ARG A 755 -22.41 -7.75 -27.03
CA ARG A 755 -22.88 -6.37 -27.26
C ARG A 755 -23.66 -6.22 -28.57
N ARG A 756 -23.32 -6.98 -29.62
CA ARG A 756 -24.01 -6.92 -30.92
C ARG A 756 -25.44 -7.47 -30.86
N GLY A 757 -25.66 -8.44 -29.97
CA GLY A 757 -26.99 -9.02 -29.72
C GLY A 757 -27.84 -8.25 -28.72
N HIS A 758 -27.27 -7.25 -28.03
CA HIS A 758 -27.90 -6.57 -26.91
C HIS A 758 -28.53 -5.24 -27.33
N ARG A 759 -29.71 -4.92 -26.77
CA ARG A 759 -30.44 -3.66 -27.09
C ARG A 759 -30.09 -2.51 -26.16
N ASP A 760 -29.62 -2.81 -24.95
CA ASP A 760 -29.14 -1.78 -24.03
C ASP A 760 -27.81 -1.20 -24.54
N PRO A 761 -27.74 0.10 -24.86
CA PRO A 761 -26.53 0.70 -25.41
C PRO A 761 -25.36 0.72 -24.41
N ARG A 762 -25.61 0.49 -23.11
CA ARG A 762 -24.54 0.31 -22.10
C ARG A 762 -23.72 -0.95 -22.36
N ALA A 763 -24.24 -1.97 -23.05
CA ALA A 763 -23.47 -3.15 -23.41
C ALA A 763 -22.21 -2.78 -24.24
N ALA A 764 -22.33 -1.78 -25.12
CA ALA A 764 -21.20 -1.26 -25.87
C ALA A 764 -20.20 -0.50 -24.97
N LEU A 765 -20.68 0.21 -23.94
CA LEU A 765 -19.83 0.89 -22.96
C LEU A 765 -19.02 -0.10 -22.12
N GLU A 766 -19.65 -1.17 -21.64
CA GLU A 766 -18.98 -2.24 -20.90
C GLU A 766 -17.89 -2.92 -21.72
N ALA A 767 -18.14 -3.20 -23.00
CA ALA A 767 -17.14 -3.77 -23.90
C ALA A 767 -15.93 -2.83 -24.09
N VAL A 768 -16.17 -1.51 -24.19
CA VAL A 768 -15.09 -0.50 -24.28
C VAL A 768 -14.27 -0.45 -22.99
N TRP A 769 -14.92 -0.46 -21.83
CA TRP A 769 -14.23 -0.47 -20.54
C TRP A 769 -13.43 -1.75 -20.29
N LEU A 770 -13.96 -2.92 -20.65
CA LEU A 770 -13.21 -4.17 -20.61
C LEU A 770 -11.99 -4.11 -21.54
N GLY A 771 -12.14 -3.55 -22.74
CA GLY A 771 -11.02 -3.27 -23.65
C GLY A 771 -9.93 -2.43 -22.97
N ALA A 772 -10.30 -1.34 -22.29
CA ALA A 772 -9.36 -0.51 -21.54
C ALA A 772 -8.69 -1.28 -20.39
N ALA A 773 -9.47 -2.04 -19.61
CA ALA A 773 -8.96 -2.86 -18.49
C ALA A 773 -7.96 -3.92 -18.94
N PHE A 774 -8.14 -4.50 -20.13
CA PHE A 774 -7.19 -5.45 -20.74
C PHE A 774 -6.07 -4.79 -21.55
N ARG A 775 -6.00 -3.44 -21.57
CA ARG A 775 -5.04 -2.66 -22.37
C ARG A 775 -5.14 -2.95 -23.87
N ARG A 776 -6.35 -3.22 -24.35
CA ARG A 776 -6.71 -3.44 -25.75
C ARG A 776 -7.94 -2.58 -26.09
N PRO A 777 -7.81 -1.24 -26.06
CA PRO A 777 -8.93 -0.33 -26.31
C PRO A 777 -9.51 -0.54 -27.72
N SER A 778 -10.83 -0.46 -27.85
CA SER A 778 -11.54 -0.59 -29.13
C SER A 778 -11.86 0.79 -29.71
N TRP A 779 -11.09 1.23 -30.70
CA TRP A 779 -11.34 2.49 -31.41
C TRP A 779 -12.72 2.52 -32.07
N GLU A 780 -13.13 1.41 -32.69
CA GLU A 780 -14.46 1.28 -33.30
C GLU A 780 -15.57 1.39 -32.25
N GLY A 781 -15.40 0.71 -31.10
CA GLY A 781 -16.35 0.79 -30.00
C GLY A 781 -16.48 2.21 -29.44
N MET A 782 -15.35 2.89 -29.21
CA MET A 782 -15.33 4.28 -28.75
C MET A 782 -15.96 5.24 -29.76
N ALA A 783 -15.67 5.09 -31.06
CA ALA A 783 -16.27 5.91 -32.11
C ALA A 783 -17.79 5.69 -32.20
N GLY A 784 -18.25 4.44 -32.06
CA GLY A 784 -19.68 4.11 -32.00
C GLY A 784 -20.40 4.78 -30.83
N LEU A 785 -19.80 4.74 -29.64
CA LEU A 785 -20.36 5.43 -28.45
C LEU A 785 -20.33 6.96 -28.60
N ALA A 786 -19.28 7.51 -29.21
CA ALA A 786 -19.18 8.95 -29.47
C ALA A 786 -20.28 9.47 -30.43
N GLY A 787 -20.82 8.59 -31.29
CA GLY A 787 -21.97 8.87 -32.16
C GLY A 787 -23.35 8.61 -31.53
N SER A 788 -23.43 8.16 -30.27
CA SER A 788 -24.69 7.85 -29.60
C SER A 788 -25.58 9.08 -29.41
N GLU A 789 -26.90 8.91 -29.46
CA GLU A 789 -27.86 9.97 -29.08
C GLU A 789 -27.84 10.27 -27.57
N ASP A 790 -27.44 9.30 -26.74
CA ASP A 790 -27.29 9.48 -25.29
C ASP A 790 -25.99 10.24 -24.97
N GLY A 791 -26.14 11.47 -24.47
CA GLY A 791 -25.01 12.34 -24.11
C GLY A 791 -24.08 11.74 -23.06
N ARG A 792 -24.58 10.85 -22.19
CA ARG A 792 -23.79 10.21 -21.14
C ARG A 792 -22.83 9.18 -21.74
N LEU A 793 -23.26 8.45 -22.76
CA LEU A 793 -22.42 7.52 -23.51
C LEU A 793 -21.36 8.25 -24.32
N ARG A 794 -21.72 9.38 -24.96
CA ARG A 794 -20.73 10.24 -25.64
C ARG A 794 -19.66 10.76 -24.67
N ALA A 795 -20.07 11.23 -23.49
CA ALA A 795 -19.15 11.70 -22.46
C ALA A 795 -18.22 10.58 -21.96
N ALA A 796 -18.75 9.37 -21.78
CA ALA A 796 -17.95 8.21 -21.39
C ALA A 796 -16.93 7.83 -22.47
N ALA A 797 -17.30 7.86 -23.74
CA ALA A 797 -16.40 7.64 -24.87
C ALA A 797 -15.29 8.70 -24.93
N ALA A 798 -15.64 9.98 -24.77
CA ALA A 798 -14.67 11.07 -24.77
C ALA A 798 -13.60 10.92 -23.66
N ARG A 799 -13.99 10.47 -22.47
CA ARG A 799 -13.05 10.17 -21.38
C ARG A 799 -12.07 9.05 -21.75
N GLN A 800 -12.52 8.03 -22.46
CA GLN A 800 -11.65 6.93 -22.88
C GLN A 800 -10.74 7.33 -24.06
N LEU A 801 -11.24 8.14 -25.00
CA LEU A 801 -10.46 8.65 -26.14
C LEU A 801 -9.37 9.64 -25.75
N GLY A 802 -9.54 10.35 -24.64
CA GLY A 802 -8.55 11.30 -24.12
C GLY A 802 -7.38 10.66 -23.38
N ARG A 803 -7.41 9.33 -23.21
CA ARG A 803 -6.37 8.51 -22.59
C ARG A 803 -5.55 7.84 -23.67
#